data_AF-A0A931IDA4-F1
#
_entry.id   AF-A0A931IDA4-F1
#
_cell.length_a   1.000
_cell.length_b   1.000
_cell.length_c   1.000
_cell.angle_alpha   90.00
_cell.angle_beta   90.00
_cell.angle_gamma   90.00
#
_symmetry.space_group_name_H-M   'P 1'
#
loop_
_entity.id
_entity.type
_entity.pdbx_description
1 polymer ?
#
loop_
_entity_poly.entity_id
_entity_poly.type
_entity_poly.pdbx_seq_one_letter_code
_entity_poly.pdbx_strand_id
1 'polypeptide(L)'
;MTTTTRSVRIPADIERGDRLLGPFTARQLAVLAVTALALYTLWGATRTVLAPVVFLAAAIPIAVVVTVAVLTRRDGLPADLLLVAAIRHRLRARHLVRARGEGVLAAPPWITDRATRTRPRPPNSTRLSARELRLPGAVTEGAGGVGVIDLGGDGLAVVAVAGTLNLALRTPTEQDGLVAQLAGWLHTLRQPVQILIRSARLDLTTHISGLRSTAGRMLPELAAAAHDHATHLAQLAADEYLTRRQVLLIWREPLDQPATTTRGVRSPRRARARRELSAAARRAAEARLLRRMHEAADVLAPLGITVTALDDLEATTVLAGCANPDTLVSPAADTTAPDAVVTTGTAPGVDVADPFAPENGFAPDSVTIGTRHLEIGSDHVATLAVTGYPREVTAGWLAPLLSHPGRVEVAVHIDPVDPATAATRLRNQLARLESSRMHDAHRGRLADPQVEVAAEDAADLSARLARAEARLFRVGIYLTVHADTEPDLADELAAVRALAASLLIDTCTLAYRAAHAWATTLPLGLDLIRVRRTFDTAALAAAFPFDSPQLPAVDPVRATSPEGVLYGRDAGGGLLFVDRFAPEAHNHNMVVLGRSGAGKSYLVKTEILRSLYRGIEQVIIDPEDEYRRLAETVGGTHLRLGAPGVRLNPFDLEIHVHPDGHRSAPADALTRRKLFLHTLVHVLLGDLNSAQRAALDTALTATYATVGITDDPATWTRPAPTLTALREHLERLDTVSAAELAAALHPYVGGGAYAGLLDGPTTTDPHGALVVYSLREMPEELKTIGTLLVLDATGRRVSNPSDRRARMVTVDEAWLLMRQPAGAGFLFRAAKSFRKHWAGLTIATQDAADVLSTELGRAIVSNAATQILLRQAPQAIDEVASAFRLSAGEQQFLLAAPRGSGLLAIGGTDRAVFGSLASPAEDAVITSNPHELAGFGDHGGSDIDLDRVRPPAPLTEPDPAGMVPATTDLGGDGIHADTDAEVFLDGRAA
;
A
#
# COMPACT_ATOMS: atom_id res chain seq x y z
N MET A 1 -8.47 -7.52 -31.25
CA MET A 1 -9.85 -7.06 -30.92
C MET A 1 -9.74 -6.27 -29.63
N THR A 2 -9.97 -4.96 -29.67
CA THR A 2 -9.94 -4.11 -28.47
C THR A 2 -11.16 -4.45 -27.61
N THR A 3 -10.94 -5.26 -26.58
CA THR A 3 -11.95 -5.62 -25.58
C THR A 3 -12.27 -4.38 -24.76
N THR A 4 -13.25 -3.59 -25.19
CA THR A 4 -13.73 -2.42 -24.44
C THR A 4 -14.52 -2.90 -23.23
N THR A 5 -14.22 -2.35 -22.05
CA THR A 5 -14.99 -2.53 -20.81
C THR A 5 -16.47 -2.34 -21.07
N ARG A 6 -17.31 -3.23 -20.55
CA ARG A 6 -18.75 -3.17 -20.73
C ARG A 6 -19.30 -1.92 -20.07
N SER A 7 -19.89 -1.01 -20.85
CA SER A 7 -20.58 0.15 -20.29
C SER A 7 -21.93 -0.27 -19.71
N VAL A 8 -22.26 0.33 -18.56
CA VAL A 8 -23.53 0.16 -17.85
C VAL A 8 -24.22 1.51 -17.77
N ARG A 9 -25.52 1.56 -18.02
CA ARG A 9 -26.30 2.79 -17.94
C ARG A 9 -26.78 3.05 -16.52
N ILE A 10 -26.62 4.28 -16.04
CA ILE A 10 -27.31 4.74 -14.84
C ILE A 10 -28.77 5.06 -15.24
N PRO A 11 -29.78 4.37 -14.69
CA PRO A 11 -31.18 4.54 -15.08
C PRO A 11 -31.63 6.00 -14.97
N ALA A 12 -32.51 6.50 -15.83
CA ALA A 12 -33.03 7.86 -15.74
C ALA A 12 -33.65 8.19 -14.37
N ASP A 13 -33.62 9.46 -13.96
CA ASP A 13 -34.02 9.85 -12.61
C ASP A 13 -35.53 9.81 -12.38
N ILE A 14 -35.96 8.68 -11.82
CA ILE A 14 -37.36 8.37 -11.48
C ILE A 14 -37.94 9.37 -10.47
N GLU A 15 -37.09 10.04 -9.68
CA GLU A 15 -37.51 11.01 -8.66
C GLU A 15 -37.49 12.48 -9.15
N ARG A 16 -37.04 12.75 -10.39
CA ARG A 16 -36.98 14.11 -10.95
C ARG A 16 -38.38 14.65 -11.27
N GLY A 17 -38.63 15.90 -10.89
CA GLY A 17 -39.91 16.58 -11.15
C GLY A 17 -40.21 16.76 -12.64
N ASP A 18 -41.48 16.55 -12.97
CA ASP A 18 -42.10 16.50 -14.31
C ASP A 18 -41.82 17.73 -15.19
N ARG A 19 -41.61 17.54 -16.51
CA ARG A 19 -41.58 18.60 -17.55
C ARG A 19 -42.85 18.47 -18.40
N LEU A 20 -43.83 19.34 -18.15
CA LEU A 20 -45.17 19.24 -18.75
C LEU A 20 -45.29 19.86 -20.15
N LEU A 21 -44.49 20.90 -20.47
CA LEU A 21 -44.60 21.60 -21.75
C LEU A 21 -43.26 22.24 -22.13
N GLY A 22 -42.60 21.70 -23.17
CA GLY A 22 -41.25 22.13 -23.58
C GLY A 22 -40.22 21.91 -22.46
N PRO A 23 -39.30 22.85 -22.19
CA PRO A 23 -38.32 22.70 -21.11
C PRO A 23 -38.89 22.90 -19.69
N PHE A 24 -40.18 23.24 -19.56
CA PHE A 24 -40.76 23.75 -18.31
C PHE A 24 -41.47 22.68 -17.48
N THR A 25 -41.20 22.70 -16.17
CA THR A 25 -41.92 21.90 -15.17
C THR A 25 -43.32 22.44 -14.89
N ALA A 26 -44.20 21.63 -14.28
CA ALA A 26 -45.55 22.06 -13.87
C ALA A 26 -45.55 23.35 -13.05
N ARG A 27 -44.57 23.46 -12.15
CA ARG A 27 -44.36 24.65 -11.33
C ARG A 27 -43.90 25.85 -12.16
N GLN A 28 -42.95 25.65 -13.07
CA GLN A 28 -42.45 26.73 -13.92
C GLN A 28 -43.55 27.26 -14.85
N LEU A 29 -44.39 26.38 -15.39
CA LEU A 29 -45.59 26.76 -16.13
C LEU A 29 -46.58 27.52 -15.26
N ALA A 30 -46.79 27.11 -14.01
CA ALA A 30 -47.64 27.85 -13.08
C ALA A 30 -47.11 29.27 -12.82
N VAL A 31 -45.79 29.45 -12.64
CA VAL A 31 -45.15 30.76 -12.46
C VAL A 31 -45.35 31.64 -13.72
N LEU A 32 -45.12 31.09 -14.91
CA LEU A 32 -45.32 31.80 -16.17
C LEU A 32 -46.79 32.15 -16.40
N ALA A 33 -47.71 31.24 -16.12
CA ALA A 33 -49.15 31.44 -16.26
C ALA A 33 -49.68 32.50 -15.29
N VAL A 34 -49.25 32.47 -14.02
CA VAL A 34 -49.62 33.47 -13.02
C VAL A 34 -49.08 34.85 -13.41
N THR A 35 -47.85 34.91 -13.93
CA THR A 35 -47.25 36.18 -14.39
C THR A 35 -48.01 36.75 -15.60
N ALA A 36 -48.34 35.90 -16.58
CA ALA A 36 -49.14 36.30 -17.73
C ALA A 36 -50.54 36.78 -17.31
N LEU A 37 -51.19 36.08 -16.37
CA LEU A 37 -52.48 36.48 -15.83
C LEU A 37 -52.39 37.82 -15.09
N ALA A 38 -51.35 38.04 -14.28
CA ALA A 38 -51.14 39.29 -13.55
C ALA A 38 -50.88 40.48 -14.49
N LEU A 39 -50.07 40.29 -15.55
CA LEU A 39 -49.86 41.32 -16.56
C LEU A 39 -51.14 41.60 -17.35
N TYR A 40 -51.95 40.57 -17.64
CA TYR A 40 -53.22 40.73 -18.33
C TYR A 40 -54.27 41.46 -17.48
N THR A 41 -54.41 41.14 -16.20
CA THR A 41 -55.33 41.83 -15.29
C THR A 41 -54.89 43.27 -15.05
N LEU A 42 -53.58 43.51 -14.90
CA LEU A 42 -53.03 44.86 -14.77
C LEU A 42 -53.31 45.69 -16.03
N TRP A 43 -53.08 45.12 -17.23
CA TRP A 43 -53.47 45.77 -18.49
C TRP A 43 -54.96 46.09 -18.52
N GLY A 44 -55.82 45.14 -18.15
CA GLY A 44 -57.26 45.34 -18.08
C GLY A 44 -57.67 46.51 -17.18
N ALA A 45 -56.97 46.69 -16.05
CA ALA A 45 -57.21 47.78 -15.11
C ALA A 45 -56.62 49.13 -15.57
N THR A 46 -55.51 49.13 -16.30
CA THR A 46 -54.80 50.37 -16.68
C THR A 46 -55.04 50.82 -18.12
N ARG A 47 -55.66 50.00 -18.97
CA ARG A 47 -55.85 50.29 -20.41
C ARG A 47 -56.64 51.56 -20.71
N THR A 48 -57.42 52.07 -19.76
CA THR A 48 -58.17 53.32 -19.89
C THR A 48 -57.34 54.57 -19.59
N VAL A 49 -56.15 54.40 -18.99
CA VAL A 49 -55.29 55.51 -18.51
C VAL A 49 -53.90 55.47 -19.13
N LEU A 50 -53.36 54.27 -19.43
CA LEU A 50 -52.05 54.10 -20.05
C LEU A 50 -52.17 53.72 -21.54
N ALA A 51 -51.34 54.36 -22.37
CA ALA A 51 -51.16 53.95 -23.75
C ALA A 51 -50.53 52.54 -23.83
N PRO A 52 -50.91 51.70 -24.80
CA PRO A 52 -50.41 50.33 -24.94
C PRO A 52 -48.88 50.24 -24.99
N VAL A 53 -48.24 51.19 -25.67
CA VAL A 53 -46.78 51.24 -25.82
C VAL A 53 -46.09 51.47 -24.47
N VAL A 54 -46.64 52.34 -23.61
CA VAL A 54 -46.08 52.64 -22.29
C VAL A 54 -46.24 51.44 -21.35
N PHE A 55 -47.39 50.75 -21.42
CA PHE A 55 -47.60 49.52 -20.66
C PHE A 55 -46.64 48.41 -21.10
N LEU A 56 -46.48 48.20 -22.41
CA LEU A 56 -45.55 47.20 -22.96
C LEU A 56 -44.10 47.49 -22.56
N ALA A 57 -43.68 48.77 -22.55
CA ALA A 57 -42.34 49.16 -22.13
C ALA A 57 -42.03 48.76 -20.68
N ALA A 58 -43.04 48.74 -19.80
CA ALA A 58 -42.91 48.30 -18.41
C ALA A 58 -43.12 46.78 -18.24
N ALA A 59 -44.01 46.16 -19.03
CA ALA A 59 -44.35 44.74 -18.91
C ALA A 59 -43.29 43.80 -19.49
N ILE A 60 -42.64 44.17 -20.60
CA ILE A 60 -41.61 43.35 -21.26
C ILE A 60 -40.42 43.04 -20.34
N PRO A 61 -39.81 44.01 -19.64
CA PRO A 61 -38.72 43.73 -18.69
C PRO A 61 -39.13 42.74 -17.59
N ILE A 62 -40.34 42.87 -17.06
CA ILE A 62 -40.87 41.97 -16.02
C ILE A 62 -41.02 40.55 -16.57
N ALA A 63 -41.63 40.40 -17.75
CA ALA A 63 -41.79 39.11 -18.41
C ALA A 63 -40.43 38.46 -18.72
N VAL A 64 -39.45 39.24 -19.21
CA VAL A 64 -38.10 38.76 -19.49
C VAL A 64 -37.40 38.31 -18.20
N VAL A 65 -37.44 39.09 -17.13
CA VAL A 65 -36.81 38.73 -15.84
C VAL A 65 -37.41 37.44 -15.27
N VAL A 66 -38.74 37.30 -15.28
CA VAL A 66 -39.41 36.08 -14.81
C VAL A 66 -39.05 34.88 -15.68
N THR A 67 -39.01 35.05 -17.00
CA THR A 67 -38.65 33.99 -17.94
C THR A 67 -37.19 33.56 -17.76
N VAL A 68 -36.26 34.50 -17.62
CA VAL A 68 -34.84 34.23 -17.33
C VAL A 68 -34.68 33.54 -15.99
N ALA A 69 -35.38 33.97 -14.93
CA ALA A 69 -35.34 33.32 -13.62
C ALA A 69 -35.92 31.89 -13.64
N VAL A 70 -36.87 31.61 -14.51
CA VAL A 70 -37.41 30.25 -14.69
C VAL A 70 -36.46 29.36 -15.50
N LEU A 71 -35.75 29.92 -16.48
CA LEU A 71 -34.85 29.18 -17.37
C LEU A 71 -33.43 28.98 -16.82
N THR A 72 -32.93 29.92 -16.03
CA THR A 72 -31.57 29.83 -15.47
C THR A 72 -31.48 28.77 -14.38
N ARG A 73 -30.37 28.04 -14.37
CA ARG A 73 -30.01 27.10 -13.31
C ARG A 73 -28.69 27.53 -12.69
N ARG A 74 -28.59 27.37 -11.37
CA ARG A 74 -27.37 27.57 -10.61
C ARG A 74 -27.24 26.42 -9.62
N ASP A 75 -26.09 25.75 -9.61
CA ASP A 75 -25.80 24.61 -8.73
C ASP A 75 -26.86 23.49 -8.83
N GLY A 76 -27.35 23.22 -10.06
CA GLY A 76 -28.36 22.20 -10.33
C GLY A 76 -29.81 22.57 -9.98
N LEU A 77 -30.04 23.70 -9.30
CA LEU A 77 -31.38 24.21 -8.94
C LEU A 77 -31.84 25.30 -9.93
N PRO A 78 -33.12 25.34 -10.33
CA PRO A 78 -33.64 26.41 -11.15
C PRO A 78 -33.75 27.72 -10.34
N ALA A 79 -33.50 28.86 -10.97
CA ALA A 79 -33.39 30.14 -10.28
C ALA A 79 -34.73 30.63 -9.69
N ASP A 80 -35.88 30.13 -10.16
CA ASP A 80 -37.18 30.35 -9.52
C ASP A 80 -37.26 29.70 -8.14
N LEU A 81 -36.64 28.54 -7.95
CA LEU A 81 -36.51 27.88 -6.65
C LEU A 81 -35.61 28.67 -5.71
N LEU A 82 -34.48 29.16 -6.23
CA LEU A 82 -33.56 30.01 -5.48
C LEU A 82 -34.22 31.34 -5.10
N LEU A 83 -34.96 31.96 -6.01
CA LEU A 83 -35.67 33.22 -5.76
C LEU A 83 -36.79 33.03 -4.73
N VAL A 84 -37.59 31.97 -4.83
CA VAL A 84 -38.60 31.64 -3.82
C VAL A 84 -37.95 31.32 -2.48
N ALA A 85 -36.83 30.60 -2.46
CA ALA A 85 -36.07 30.34 -1.24
C ALA A 85 -35.52 31.65 -0.65
N ALA A 86 -35.01 32.57 -1.48
CA ALA A 86 -34.49 33.87 -1.07
C ALA A 86 -35.60 34.81 -0.55
N ILE A 87 -36.75 34.87 -1.23
CA ILE A 87 -37.93 35.61 -0.78
C ILE A 87 -38.45 35.02 0.53
N ARG A 88 -38.60 33.69 0.60
CA ARG A 88 -39.04 32.99 1.81
C ARG A 88 -38.04 33.17 2.95
N HIS A 89 -36.74 33.22 2.66
CA HIS A 89 -35.69 33.51 3.64
C HIS A 89 -35.79 34.97 4.13
N ARG A 90 -36.02 35.93 3.23
CA ARG A 90 -36.16 37.36 3.54
C ARG A 90 -37.45 37.70 4.30
N LEU A 91 -38.54 37.00 3.99
CA LEU A 91 -39.87 37.20 4.58
C LEU A 91 -40.12 36.33 5.83
N ARG A 92 -39.35 35.26 6.04
CA ARG A 92 -39.42 34.50 7.30
C ARG A 92 -38.82 35.34 8.42
N ALA A 93 -39.53 35.40 9.55
CA ALA A 93 -38.94 35.89 10.78
C ALA A 93 -37.64 35.13 11.05
N ARG A 94 -36.55 35.85 11.35
CA ARG A 94 -35.20 35.29 11.59
C ARG A 94 -35.11 34.56 12.94
N HIS A 95 -36.12 33.77 13.27
CA HIS A 95 -36.19 32.92 14.43
C HIS A 95 -35.93 31.48 14.00
N LEU A 96 -35.09 30.79 14.77
CA LEU A 96 -34.81 29.37 14.64
C LEU A 96 -36.11 28.57 14.47
N VAL A 97 -36.28 27.95 13.31
CA VAL A 97 -37.40 27.06 13.02
C VAL A 97 -37.09 25.71 13.66
N ARG A 98 -37.84 25.30 14.69
CA ARG A 98 -38.02 23.87 14.99
C ARG A 98 -38.74 23.25 13.80
N ALA A 99 -38.07 22.39 13.05
CA ALA A 99 -38.67 21.67 11.94
C ALA A 99 -39.84 20.81 12.47
N ARG A 100 -41.08 21.24 12.20
CA ARG A 100 -42.26 20.38 12.27
C ARG A 100 -42.49 19.81 10.87
N GLY A 101 -42.21 18.52 10.72
CA GLY A 101 -42.63 17.71 9.58
C GLY A 101 -41.78 17.88 8.32
N GLU A 102 -41.19 16.76 7.90
CA GLU A 102 -40.86 16.41 6.51
C GLU A 102 -39.97 17.39 5.73
N GLY A 103 -38.64 17.24 5.87
CA GLY A 103 -37.72 17.70 4.82
C GLY A 103 -36.28 17.93 5.26
N VAL A 104 -36.06 18.44 6.47
CA VAL A 104 -34.71 18.62 7.03
C VAL A 104 -34.68 17.86 8.35
N LEU A 105 -33.95 16.75 8.38
CA LEU A 105 -33.63 16.09 9.64
C LEU A 105 -32.90 17.12 10.52
N ALA A 106 -33.35 17.29 11.76
CA ALA A 106 -32.58 18.05 12.73
C ALA A 106 -31.18 17.45 12.76
N ALA A 107 -30.14 18.28 12.76
CA ALA A 107 -28.81 17.76 13.09
C ALA A 107 -28.94 17.10 14.48
N PRO A 108 -28.27 15.97 14.70
CA PRO A 108 -28.40 15.25 15.95
C PRO A 108 -28.26 16.20 17.15
N PRO A 109 -29.00 15.97 18.25
CA PRO A 109 -28.98 16.84 19.42
C PRO A 109 -27.55 17.09 19.93
N TRP A 110 -26.66 16.12 19.77
CA TRP A 110 -25.26 16.28 20.13
C TRP A 110 -24.47 17.34 19.34
N ILE A 111 -24.91 17.69 18.13
CA ILE A 111 -24.40 18.82 17.33
C ILE A 111 -25.13 20.13 17.70
N THR A 112 -26.40 20.07 18.09
CA THR A 112 -27.31 21.25 18.11
C THR A 112 -27.84 21.70 19.47
N ASP A 113 -27.78 20.87 20.53
CA ASP A 113 -28.55 21.04 21.77
C ASP A 113 -27.98 22.14 22.71
N ARG A 114 -26.97 22.90 22.29
CA ARG A 114 -26.49 24.11 23.00
C ARG A 114 -26.72 25.44 22.28
N ALA A 115 -27.16 25.47 21.03
CA ALA A 115 -27.57 26.72 20.37
C ALA A 115 -28.88 27.33 20.93
N THR A 116 -29.55 26.67 21.89
CA THR A 116 -30.91 27.02 22.32
C THR A 116 -31.08 27.44 23.79
N ARG A 117 -29.99 27.63 24.57
CA ARG A 117 -30.11 28.04 25.99
C ARG A 117 -30.00 29.53 26.28
N THR A 118 -29.58 30.36 25.32
CA THR A 118 -29.62 31.83 25.43
C THR A 118 -30.39 32.41 24.24
N ARG A 119 -31.09 33.54 24.46
CA ARG A 119 -31.99 34.18 23.47
C ARG A 119 -31.37 34.17 22.06
N PRO A 120 -32.16 33.91 21.00
CA PRO A 120 -31.63 33.63 19.67
C PRO A 120 -30.98 34.88 19.08
N ARG A 121 -29.66 34.84 18.91
CA ARG A 121 -28.88 35.74 18.05
C ARG A 121 -28.74 35.12 16.66
N PRO A 122 -28.53 35.92 15.59
CA PRO A 122 -28.23 35.40 14.25
C PRO A 122 -27.00 34.45 14.28
N PRO A 123 -26.87 33.53 13.30
CA PRO A 123 -25.75 32.60 13.26
C PRO A 123 -24.45 33.38 13.06
N ASN A 124 -23.72 33.59 14.14
CA ASN A 124 -22.32 34.00 14.10
C ASN A 124 -21.48 32.72 14.07
N SER A 125 -20.30 32.76 13.44
CA SER A 125 -19.29 31.71 13.65
C SER A 125 -19.11 31.51 15.14
N THR A 126 -19.41 30.31 15.62
CA THR A 126 -19.35 29.99 17.05
C THR A 126 -18.30 28.91 17.19
N ARG A 127 -17.22 29.21 17.91
CA ARG A 127 -16.22 28.22 18.31
C ARG A 127 -16.84 27.36 19.42
N LEU A 128 -17.00 26.07 19.17
CA LEU A 128 -17.45 25.08 20.16
C LEU A 128 -16.23 24.34 20.68
N SER A 129 -16.09 24.24 22.00
CA SER A 129 -15.01 23.44 22.63
C SER A 129 -15.40 21.97 22.76
N ALA A 130 -14.42 21.05 22.87
CA ALA A 130 -14.64 19.60 23.02
C ALA A 130 -15.64 19.24 24.13
N ARG A 131 -15.62 19.95 25.27
CA ARG A 131 -16.59 19.78 26.39
C ARG A 131 -18.05 20.15 26.04
N GLU A 132 -18.28 20.81 24.91
CA GLU A 132 -19.58 21.31 24.47
C GLU A 132 -20.20 20.46 23.36
N LEU A 133 -19.39 19.71 22.61
CA LEU A 133 -19.80 18.70 21.63
C LEU A 133 -20.04 17.36 22.34
N ARG A 134 -21.30 16.95 22.46
CA ARG A 134 -21.65 15.67 23.10
C ARG A 134 -21.78 14.54 22.09
N LEU A 135 -20.73 14.23 21.33
CA LEU A 135 -20.75 13.09 20.38
C LEU A 135 -21.33 11.82 21.03
N PRO A 136 -21.90 10.89 20.23
CA PRO A 136 -22.57 9.72 20.77
C PRO A 136 -21.75 8.99 21.84
N GLY A 137 -22.42 8.66 22.95
CA GLY A 137 -21.77 8.32 24.21
C GLY A 137 -21.23 6.90 24.20
N ALA A 138 -19.91 6.79 24.28
CA ALA A 138 -19.14 5.56 24.43
C ALA A 138 -19.28 4.54 23.27
N VAL A 139 -18.14 4.21 22.67
CA VAL A 139 -17.99 2.89 22.05
C VAL A 139 -17.92 1.90 23.20
N THR A 140 -18.77 0.89 23.18
CA THR A 140 -18.79 -0.16 24.22
C THR A 140 -18.39 -1.47 23.59
N GLU A 141 -17.62 -2.27 24.33
CA GLU A 141 -17.34 -3.65 23.95
C GLU A 141 -18.66 -4.44 23.84
N GLY A 142 -18.95 -4.94 22.63
CA GLY A 142 -20.10 -5.76 22.33
C GLY A 142 -19.80 -7.25 22.39
N ALA A 143 -20.79 -8.07 22.04
CA ALA A 143 -20.64 -9.51 21.96
C ALA A 143 -19.56 -9.90 20.91
N GLY A 144 -18.58 -10.70 21.34
CA GLY A 144 -17.50 -11.15 20.47
C GLY A 144 -16.34 -10.16 20.31
N GLY A 145 -16.21 -9.18 21.22
CA GLY A 145 -15.10 -8.21 21.22
C GLY A 145 -15.24 -7.09 20.19
N VAL A 146 -16.41 -6.94 19.56
CA VAL A 146 -16.65 -5.91 18.53
C VAL A 146 -17.16 -4.62 19.17
N GLY A 147 -16.57 -3.48 18.82
CA GLY A 147 -16.99 -2.16 19.27
C GLY A 147 -18.37 -1.76 18.74
N VAL A 148 -19.29 -1.44 19.64
CA VAL A 148 -20.64 -0.96 19.32
C VAL A 148 -20.77 0.51 19.65
N ILE A 149 -21.13 1.32 18.65
CA ILE A 149 -21.31 2.77 18.78
C ILE A 149 -22.76 3.06 19.18
N ASP A 150 -22.96 3.69 20.33
CA ASP A 150 -24.28 4.11 20.79
C ASP A 150 -24.63 5.52 20.28
N LEU A 151 -25.50 5.60 19.26
CA LEU A 151 -26.00 6.84 18.66
C LEU A 151 -27.16 7.48 19.46
N GLY A 152 -27.49 6.96 20.64
CA GLY A 152 -28.61 7.40 21.46
C GLY A 152 -29.95 7.14 20.75
N GLY A 153 -30.73 8.20 20.56
CA GLY A 153 -32.03 8.12 19.86
C GLY A 153 -31.92 7.71 18.38
N ASP A 154 -30.73 7.86 17.80
CA ASP A 154 -30.47 7.47 16.42
C ASP A 154 -30.09 5.98 16.28
N GLY A 155 -29.93 5.23 17.37
CA GLY A 155 -29.77 3.78 17.36
C GLY A 155 -28.34 3.30 17.64
N LEU A 156 -27.98 2.12 17.12
CA LEU A 156 -26.63 1.54 17.26
C LEU A 156 -25.93 1.47 15.91
N ALA A 157 -24.61 1.55 15.91
CA ALA A 157 -23.79 1.28 14.73
C ALA A 157 -22.58 0.40 15.04
N VAL A 158 -22.08 -0.30 14.01
CA VAL A 158 -20.84 -1.08 14.03
C VAL A 158 -20.02 -0.68 12.80
N VAL A 159 -18.71 -0.59 12.98
CA VAL A 159 -17.75 -0.25 11.94
C VAL A 159 -16.80 -1.43 11.75
N ALA A 160 -16.53 -1.78 10.50
CA ALA A 160 -15.49 -2.73 10.12
C ALA A 160 -14.57 -2.08 9.08
N VAL A 161 -13.31 -2.48 9.06
CA VAL A 161 -12.36 -2.09 7.99
C VAL A 161 -12.39 -3.17 6.92
N ALA A 162 -12.42 -2.76 5.66
CA ALA A 162 -12.36 -3.63 4.50
C ALA A 162 -11.01 -3.51 3.79
N GLY A 163 -10.51 -4.64 3.29
CA GLY A 163 -9.39 -4.70 2.36
C GLY A 163 -9.72 -4.03 1.02
N THR A 164 -8.69 -3.87 0.19
CA THR A 164 -8.78 -3.22 -1.12
C THR A 164 -8.21 -4.09 -2.23
N LEU A 165 -8.54 -3.77 -3.47
CA LEU A 165 -8.04 -4.44 -4.67
C LEU A 165 -7.59 -3.40 -5.69
N ASN A 166 -6.61 -3.71 -6.52
CA ASN A 166 -6.21 -2.82 -7.61
C ASN A 166 -6.94 -3.19 -8.91
N LEU A 167 -8.06 -2.52 -9.17
CA LEU A 167 -8.91 -2.78 -10.34
C LEU A 167 -8.23 -2.28 -11.63
N ALA A 168 -7.43 -1.21 -11.56
CA ALA A 168 -6.72 -0.64 -12.70
C ALA A 168 -5.68 -1.60 -13.31
N LEU A 169 -5.16 -2.54 -12.53
CA LEU A 169 -4.26 -3.59 -13.00
C LEU A 169 -4.99 -4.80 -13.61
N ARG A 170 -6.33 -4.83 -13.62
CA ARG A 170 -7.12 -5.94 -14.18
C ARG A 170 -7.53 -5.65 -15.62
N THR A 171 -7.66 -6.72 -16.40
CA THR A 171 -8.21 -6.64 -17.76
C THR A 171 -9.70 -6.31 -17.73
N PRO A 172 -10.28 -5.75 -18.80
CA PRO A 172 -11.71 -5.44 -18.87
C PRO A 172 -12.63 -6.62 -18.49
N THR A 173 -12.30 -7.84 -18.91
CA THR A 173 -13.07 -9.05 -18.58
C THR A 173 -12.97 -9.42 -17.10
N GLU A 174 -11.78 -9.29 -16.50
CA GLU A 174 -11.57 -9.53 -15.07
C GLU A 174 -12.29 -8.47 -14.22
N GLN A 175 -12.25 -7.21 -14.65
CA GLN A 175 -12.99 -6.11 -14.03
C GLN A 175 -14.49 -6.40 -14.04
N ASP A 176 -15.05 -6.81 -15.18
CA ASP A 176 -16.46 -7.19 -15.30
C ASP A 176 -16.84 -8.34 -14.34
N GLY A 177 -15.94 -9.33 -14.17
CA GLY A 177 -16.10 -10.43 -13.23
C GLY A 177 -16.11 -9.99 -11.76
N LEU A 178 -15.21 -9.08 -11.37
CA LEU A 178 -15.17 -8.49 -10.01
C LEU A 178 -16.41 -7.62 -9.74
N VAL A 179 -16.83 -6.82 -10.72
CA VAL A 179 -18.06 -6.02 -10.63
C VAL A 179 -19.29 -6.91 -10.47
N ALA A 180 -19.37 -8.03 -11.21
CA ALA A 180 -20.48 -8.99 -11.08
C ALA A 180 -20.53 -9.66 -9.69
N GLN A 181 -19.38 -10.02 -9.13
CA GLN A 181 -19.30 -10.56 -7.77
C GLN A 181 -19.71 -9.52 -6.72
N LEU A 182 -19.27 -8.26 -6.85
CA LEU A 182 -19.72 -7.16 -5.97
C LEU A 182 -21.23 -6.91 -6.08
N ALA A 183 -21.80 -7.03 -7.29
CA ALA A 183 -23.25 -6.98 -7.48
C ALA A 183 -23.97 -8.06 -6.67
N GLY A 184 -23.38 -9.25 -6.54
CA GLY A 184 -23.87 -10.32 -5.66
C GLY A 184 -24.02 -9.88 -4.20
N TRP A 185 -23.03 -9.19 -3.64
CA TRP A 185 -23.12 -8.60 -2.30
C TRP A 185 -24.23 -7.54 -2.21
N LEU A 186 -24.31 -6.61 -3.17
CA LEU A 186 -25.38 -5.61 -3.18
C LEU A 186 -26.77 -6.25 -3.19
N HIS A 187 -26.94 -7.41 -3.84
CA HIS A 187 -28.18 -8.17 -3.84
C HIS A 187 -28.59 -8.70 -2.45
N THR A 188 -27.63 -8.95 -1.54
CA THR A 188 -27.92 -9.41 -0.18
C THR A 188 -28.39 -8.27 0.74
N LEU A 189 -28.04 -7.01 0.44
CA LEU A 189 -28.35 -5.86 1.29
C LEU A 189 -29.86 -5.65 1.53
N ARG A 190 -30.30 -5.72 2.78
CA ARG A 190 -31.70 -5.48 3.20
C ARG A 190 -31.90 -4.15 3.92
N GLN A 191 -30.83 -3.53 4.38
CA GLN A 191 -30.82 -2.32 5.19
C GLN A 191 -29.74 -1.37 4.67
N PRO A 192 -29.78 -0.08 5.06
CA PRO A 192 -28.77 0.87 4.64
C PRO A 192 -27.38 0.47 5.12
N VAL A 193 -26.38 0.71 4.26
CA VAL A 193 -24.95 0.58 4.58
C VAL A 193 -24.25 1.87 4.12
N GLN A 194 -23.28 2.32 4.90
CA GLN A 194 -22.35 3.37 4.48
C GLN A 194 -21.01 2.72 4.19
N ILE A 195 -20.43 3.09 3.05
CA ILE A 195 -19.04 2.80 2.71
C ILE A 195 -18.29 4.12 2.76
N LEU A 196 -17.29 4.22 3.62
CA LEU A 196 -16.47 5.42 3.76
C LEU A 196 -15.05 5.09 3.32
N ILE A 197 -14.61 5.70 2.22
CA ILE A 197 -13.22 5.65 1.77
C ILE A 197 -12.52 6.83 2.42
N ARG A 198 -11.77 6.55 3.48
CA ARG A 198 -11.03 7.53 4.27
C ARG A 198 -9.65 7.72 3.66
N SER A 199 -9.25 8.98 3.49
CA SER A 199 -7.87 9.37 3.18
C SER A 199 -7.21 9.84 4.48
N ALA A 200 -6.53 8.92 5.16
CA ALA A 200 -5.87 9.19 6.43
C ALA A 200 -4.41 9.60 6.20
N ARG A 201 -3.90 10.53 7.02
CA ARG A 201 -2.47 10.88 6.98
C ARG A 201 -1.64 9.70 7.46
N LEU A 202 -0.56 9.42 6.76
CA LEU A 202 0.41 8.39 7.14
C LEU A 202 1.24 8.91 8.33
N ASP A 203 1.23 8.18 9.43
CA ASP A 203 2.00 8.49 10.63
C ASP A 203 3.34 7.74 10.61
N LEU A 204 4.42 8.48 10.35
CA LEU A 204 5.79 7.96 10.36
C LEU A 204 6.49 8.12 11.71
N THR A 205 5.82 8.67 12.74
CA THR A 205 6.46 9.07 14.01
C THR A 205 7.12 7.90 14.71
N THR A 206 6.40 6.78 14.85
CA THR A 206 6.92 5.55 15.46
C THR A 206 8.07 4.96 14.66
N HIS A 207 7.97 4.97 13.32
CA HIS A 207 9.01 4.45 12.43
C HIS A 207 10.31 5.28 12.56
N ILE A 208 10.21 6.61 12.46
CA ILE A 208 11.34 7.55 12.57
C ILE A 208 12.00 7.44 13.95
N SER A 209 11.20 7.38 15.02
CA SER A 209 11.71 7.25 16.39
C SER A 209 12.40 5.89 16.60
N GLY A 210 11.85 4.82 16.02
CA GLY A 210 12.45 3.49 16.01
C GLY A 210 13.83 3.47 15.33
N LEU A 211 13.96 4.10 14.16
CA LEU A 211 15.23 4.24 13.44
C LEU A 211 16.28 4.98 14.29
N ARG A 212 15.92 6.14 14.86
CA ARG A 212 16.81 6.95 15.71
C ARG A 212 17.25 6.20 16.97
N SER A 213 16.33 5.49 17.62
CA SER A 213 16.66 4.70 18.82
C SER A 213 17.59 3.53 18.52
N THR A 214 17.42 2.88 17.36
CA THR A 214 18.24 1.73 16.96
C THR A 214 19.63 2.16 16.52
N ALA A 215 19.76 3.35 15.92
CA ALA A 215 21.04 3.90 15.48
C ALA A 215 22.09 4.02 16.60
N GLY A 216 21.68 4.18 17.86
CA GLY A 216 22.60 4.18 19.01
C GLY A 216 23.33 2.85 19.27
N ARG A 217 22.91 1.76 18.62
CA ARG A 217 23.53 0.42 18.72
C ARG A 217 24.30 0.01 17.46
N MET A 218 24.35 0.88 16.45
CA MET A 218 25.00 0.60 15.16
C MET A 218 26.45 1.09 15.15
N LEU A 219 27.22 0.66 14.15
CA LEU A 219 28.50 1.30 13.83
C LEU A 219 28.27 2.77 13.42
N PRO A 220 29.21 3.69 13.68
CA PRO A 220 29.02 5.13 13.43
C PRO A 220 28.59 5.45 11.99
N GLU A 221 29.14 4.75 11.01
CA GLU A 221 28.88 4.97 9.59
C GLU A 221 27.44 4.54 9.22
N LEU A 222 27.01 3.36 9.69
CA LEU A 222 25.64 2.89 9.52
C LEU A 222 24.63 3.75 10.29
N ALA A 223 25.00 4.20 11.49
CA ALA A 223 24.18 5.09 12.31
C ALA A 223 23.95 6.43 11.59
N ALA A 224 24.97 6.99 10.93
CA ALA A 224 24.86 8.23 10.15
C ALA A 224 23.87 8.06 8.99
N ALA A 225 23.98 6.96 8.23
CA ALA A 225 23.07 6.65 7.13
C ALA A 225 21.61 6.45 7.61
N ALA A 226 21.41 5.80 8.77
CA ALA A 226 20.09 5.65 9.38
C ALA A 226 19.47 6.99 9.83
N HIS A 227 20.29 7.90 10.39
CA HIS A 227 19.83 9.24 10.78
C HIS A 227 19.46 10.11 9.58
N ASP A 228 20.23 10.02 8.49
CA ASP A 228 19.91 10.72 7.24
C ASP A 228 18.58 10.21 6.67
N HIS A 229 18.40 8.88 6.59
CA HIS A 229 17.13 8.29 6.16
C HIS A 229 15.95 8.74 7.04
N ALA A 230 16.11 8.74 8.37
CA ALA A 230 15.09 9.22 9.29
C ALA A 230 14.78 10.73 9.10
N THR A 231 15.77 11.52 8.72
CA THR A 231 15.62 12.96 8.42
C THR A 231 14.89 13.15 7.10
N HIS A 232 15.22 12.37 6.07
CA HIS A 232 14.52 12.38 4.79
C HIS A 232 13.04 12.00 4.94
N LEU A 233 12.72 10.97 5.73
CA LEU A 233 11.32 10.62 6.03
C LEU A 233 10.59 11.74 6.78
N ALA A 234 11.25 12.43 7.70
CA ALA A 234 10.67 13.56 8.41
C ALA A 234 10.40 14.75 7.48
N GLN A 235 11.30 15.03 6.53
CA GLN A 235 11.12 16.04 5.49
C GLN A 235 9.96 15.68 4.57
N LEU A 236 9.90 14.44 4.06
CA LEU A 236 8.77 13.97 3.25
C LEU A 236 7.43 14.12 3.98
N ALA A 237 7.36 13.79 5.26
CA ALA A 237 6.14 13.93 6.06
C ALA A 237 5.74 15.39 6.36
N ALA A 238 6.70 16.32 6.28
CA ALA A 238 6.50 17.75 6.50
C ALA A 238 6.13 18.49 5.20
N ASP A 239 6.79 18.16 4.09
CA ASP A 239 6.64 18.83 2.80
C ASP A 239 5.45 18.28 2.01
N GLU A 240 5.02 17.05 2.30
CA GLU A 240 3.97 16.37 1.54
C GLU A 240 2.86 15.79 2.41
N TYR A 241 1.65 15.76 1.84
CA TYR A 241 0.53 15.02 2.41
C TYR A 241 0.60 13.54 2.03
N LEU A 242 1.37 12.79 2.80
CA LEU A 242 1.44 11.34 2.68
C LEU A 242 0.13 10.72 3.16
N THR A 243 -0.60 10.08 2.26
CA THR A 243 -1.92 9.50 2.57
C THR A 243 -1.93 7.98 2.47
N ARG A 244 -2.73 7.38 3.34
CA ARG A 244 -3.14 5.97 3.30
C ARG A 244 -4.65 5.89 3.19
N ARG A 245 -5.12 5.05 2.28
CA ARG A 245 -6.55 4.80 2.11
C ARG A 245 -7.00 3.67 2.99
N GLN A 246 -8.12 3.89 3.67
CA GLN A 246 -8.78 2.91 4.51
C GLN A 246 -10.25 2.88 4.11
N VAL A 247 -10.76 1.70 3.77
CA VAL A 247 -12.19 1.53 3.43
C VAL A 247 -12.92 1.04 4.66
N LEU A 248 -13.91 1.79 5.11
CA LEU A 248 -14.74 1.47 6.26
C LEU A 248 -16.15 1.08 5.82
N LEU A 249 -16.67 -0.02 6.37
CA LEU A 249 -18.04 -0.47 6.22
C LEU A 249 -18.80 -0.21 7.51
N ILE A 250 -19.91 0.51 7.41
CA ILE A 250 -20.70 0.93 8.56
C ILE A 250 -22.14 0.46 8.41
N TRP A 251 -22.61 -0.29 9.41
CA TRP A 251 -24.00 -0.72 9.54
C TRP A 251 -24.64 -0.02 10.72
N ARG A 252 -25.88 0.44 10.52
CA ARG A 252 -26.66 1.09 11.56
C ARG A 252 -28.00 0.38 11.74
N GLU A 253 -28.43 0.25 12.99
CA GLU A 253 -29.73 -0.27 13.37
C GLU A 253 -30.49 0.82 14.16
N PRO A 254 -31.55 1.42 13.58
CA PRO A 254 -32.35 2.40 14.28
C PRO A 254 -33.18 1.72 15.38
N LEU A 255 -33.23 2.32 16.57
CA LEU A 255 -33.94 1.76 17.73
C LEU A 255 -35.40 2.24 17.83
N ASP A 256 -35.73 3.39 17.24
CA ASP A 256 -37.11 3.89 17.10
C ASP A 256 -37.68 3.53 15.72
N GLN A 257 -38.35 2.39 15.59
CA GLN A 257 -39.28 2.21 14.47
C GLN A 257 -40.59 2.96 14.79
N PRO A 258 -41.05 3.92 13.98
CA PRO A 258 -42.45 4.31 14.03
C PRO A 258 -43.24 3.08 13.59
N ALA A 259 -43.93 2.44 14.55
CA ALA A 259 -44.91 1.42 14.25
C ALA A 259 -45.82 1.93 13.12
N THR A 260 -46.03 1.07 12.14
CA THR A 260 -47.03 1.22 11.07
C THR A 260 -48.26 1.94 11.60
N THR A 261 -48.54 3.11 11.01
CA THR A 261 -49.59 4.04 11.43
C THR A 261 -50.96 3.37 11.41
N THR A 262 -51.43 2.91 12.56
CA THR A 262 -52.86 2.95 12.88
C THR A 262 -53.16 4.37 13.36
N ARG A 263 -53.98 5.10 12.59
CA ARG A 263 -54.46 6.44 12.92
C ARG A 263 -55.20 6.42 14.25
N GLY A 264 -54.51 6.76 15.34
CA GLY A 264 -55.08 6.99 16.65
C GLY A 264 -54.56 8.29 17.22
N VAL A 265 -55.43 9.30 17.31
CA VAL A 265 -55.16 10.62 17.90
C VAL A 265 -54.60 10.44 19.32
N ARG A 266 -53.34 10.81 19.56
CA ARG A 266 -52.79 10.96 20.93
C ARG A 266 -52.04 12.27 21.10
N SER A 267 -52.29 12.88 22.24
CA SER A 267 -51.98 14.28 22.58
C SER A 267 -50.48 14.55 22.79
N PRO A 268 -50.01 15.82 22.64
CA PRO A 268 -48.59 16.15 22.53
C PRO A 268 -47.87 16.33 23.87
N ARG A 269 -48.41 15.83 25.00
CA ARG A 269 -47.92 16.18 26.35
C ARG A 269 -47.13 15.09 27.10
N ARG A 270 -46.77 13.96 26.47
CA ARG A 270 -45.96 12.90 27.11
C ARG A 270 -44.64 12.51 26.41
N ALA A 271 -44.16 13.29 25.45
CA ALA A 271 -43.02 12.92 24.61
C ALA A 271 -41.63 13.35 25.13
N ARG A 272 -41.42 13.53 26.44
CA ARG A 272 -40.13 14.02 26.97
C ARG A 272 -39.57 13.25 28.17
N ALA A 273 -39.95 11.99 28.33
CA ALA A 273 -39.18 11.05 29.13
C ALA A 273 -38.24 10.29 28.18
N ARG A 274 -36.93 10.43 28.37
CA ARG A 274 -35.93 9.50 27.80
C ARG A 274 -36.37 8.10 28.23
N ARG A 275 -36.94 7.32 27.32
CA ARG A 275 -37.12 5.89 27.56
C ARG A 275 -35.73 5.28 27.39
N GLU A 276 -35.07 5.00 28.49
CA GLU A 276 -33.95 4.06 28.48
C GLU A 276 -34.42 2.79 27.78
N LEU A 277 -33.71 2.41 26.71
CA LEU A 277 -33.99 1.20 25.97
C LEU A 277 -33.83 0.00 26.89
N SER A 278 -34.74 -0.97 26.77
CA SER A 278 -34.56 -2.23 27.49
C SER A 278 -33.27 -2.90 27.02
N ALA A 279 -32.49 -3.43 27.95
CA ALA A 279 -31.24 -4.15 27.63
C ALA A 279 -31.46 -5.31 26.64
N ALA A 280 -32.68 -5.86 26.55
CA ALA A 280 -33.04 -6.87 25.57
C ALA A 280 -33.16 -6.30 24.14
N ALA A 281 -33.75 -5.11 23.97
CA ALA A 281 -33.88 -4.47 22.66
C ALA A 281 -32.51 -4.05 22.10
N ARG A 282 -31.62 -3.53 22.96
CA ARG A 282 -30.22 -3.22 22.61
C ARG A 282 -29.49 -4.47 22.13
N ARG A 283 -29.48 -5.55 22.92
CA ARG A 283 -28.86 -6.83 22.55
C ARG A 283 -29.40 -7.42 21.25
N ALA A 284 -30.71 -7.31 21.01
CA ALA A 284 -31.31 -7.80 19.77
C ALA A 284 -30.88 -6.96 18.54
N ALA A 285 -30.75 -5.64 18.70
CA ALA A 285 -30.24 -4.75 17.65
C ALA A 285 -28.77 -5.03 17.35
N GLU A 286 -27.96 -5.16 18.39
CA GLU A 286 -26.55 -5.54 18.31
C GLU A 286 -26.36 -6.88 17.58
N ALA A 287 -27.08 -7.93 17.97
CA ALA A 287 -27.01 -9.24 17.32
C ALA A 287 -27.39 -9.18 15.82
N ARG A 288 -28.28 -8.27 15.41
CA ARG A 288 -28.60 -8.06 13.99
C ARG A 288 -27.48 -7.32 13.25
N LEU A 289 -26.81 -6.35 13.88
CA LEU A 289 -25.67 -5.65 13.31
C LEU A 289 -24.51 -6.61 13.08
N LEU A 290 -24.13 -7.37 14.11
CA LEU A 290 -23.04 -8.34 14.02
C LEU A 290 -23.32 -9.40 12.95
N ARG A 291 -24.55 -9.92 12.88
CA ARG A 291 -24.92 -10.89 11.83
C ARG A 291 -24.73 -10.33 10.43
N ARG A 292 -25.18 -9.09 10.18
CA ARG A 292 -25.04 -8.44 8.86
C ARG A 292 -23.59 -8.20 8.48
N MET A 293 -22.74 -7.84 9.45
CA MET A 293 -21.31 -7.67 9.24
C MET A 293 -20.65 -9.00 8.87
N HIS A 294 -20.93 -10.09 9.60
CA HIS A 294 -20.38 -11.41 9.29
C HIS A 294 -20.89 -11.92 7.92
N GLU A 295 -22.18 -11.75 7.61
CA GLU A 295 -22.73 -12.07 6.28
C GLU A 295 -22.02 -11.27 5.16
N ALA A 296 -21.66 -10.00 5.41
CA ALA A 296 -20.90 -9.21 4.45
C ALA A 296 -19.46 -9.73 4.30
N ALA A 297 -18.79 -10.10 5.39
CA ALA A 297 -17.45 -10.68 5.37
C ALA A 297 -17.42 -11.98 4.54
N ASP A 298 -18.39 -12.88 4.75
CA ASP A 298 -18.47 -14.15 4.02
C ASP A 298 -18.71 -13.96 2.52
N VAL A 299 -19.51 -12.97 2.14
CA VAL A 299 -19.84 -12.70 0.72
C VAL A 299 -18.74 -11.92 0.01
N LEU A 300 -17.96 -11.10 0.74
CA LEU A 300 -16.85 -10.32 0.19
C LEU A 300 -15.51 -11.10 0.19
N ALA A 301 -15.34 -12.12 1.04
CA ALA A 301 -14.11 -12.91 1.07
C ALA A 301 -13.73 -13.56 -0.28
N PRO A 302 -14.66 -14.12 -1.10
CA PRO A 302 -14.32 -14.66 -2.42
C PRO A 302 -13.78 -13.63 -3.41
N LEU A 303 -14.07 -12.33 -3.21
CA LEU A 303 -13.50 -11.24 -3.99
C LEU A 303 -12.04 -10.94 -3.61
N GLY A 304 -11.53 -11.50 -2.52
CA GLY A 304 -10.27 -11.10 -1.91
C GLY A 304 -10.39 -9.86 -1.01
N ILE A 305 -11.61 -9.46 -0.65
CA ILE A 305 -11.86 -8.33 0.26
C ILE A 305 -12.07 -8.91 1.66
N THR A 306 -11.06 -8.75 2.51
CA THR A 306 -11.17 -9.06 3.94
C THR A 306 -12.01 -8.00 4.65
N VAL A 307 -12.82 -8.40 5.63
CA VAL A 307 -13.61 -7.48 6.45
C VAL A 307 -13.30 -7.79 7.91
N THR A 308 -12.64 -6.85 8.57
CA THR A 308 -12.19 -6.97 9.97
C THR A 308 -13.04 -6.06 10.85
N ALA A 309 -13.74 -6.66 11.80
CA ALA A 309 -14.52 -5.92 12.79
C ALA A 309 -13.57 -5.17 13.71
N LEU A 310 -13.89 -3.91 14.04
CA LEU A 310 -13.12 -3.13 14.99
C LEU A 310 -13.55 -3.45 16.42
N ASP A 311 -12.59 -3.60 17.33
CA ASP A 311 -12.88 -3.61 18.77
C ASP A 311 -13.29 -2.21 19.27
N ASP A 312 -13.57 -2.07 20.57
CA ASP A 312 -13.99 -0.79 21.14
C ASP A 312 -12.89 0.28 21.13
N LEU A 313 -11.63 -0.09 21.34
CA LEU A 313 -10.48 0.82 21.30
C LEU A 313 -10.15 1.25 19.88
N GLU A 314 -10.14 0.32 18.94
CA GLU A 314 -9.89 0.52 17.52
C GLU A 314 -11.00 1.37 16.89
N ALA A 315 -12.26 1.05 17.16
CA ALA A 315 -13.38 1.85 16.68
C ALA A 315 -13.35 3.27 17.26
N THR A 316 -13.00 3.42 18.56
CA THR A 316 -12.81 4.74 19.17
C THR A 316 -11.67 5.50 18.49
N THR A 317 -10.56 4.84 18.20
CA THR A 317 -9.39 5.44 17.54
C THR A 317 -9.74 5.90 16.11
N VAL A 318 -10.43 5.05 15.34
CA VAL A 318 -10.88 5.39 13.97
C VAL A 318 -11.86 6.56 14.00
N LEU A 319 -12.84 6.54 14.91
CA LEU A 319 -13.79 7.63 15.08
C LEU A 319 -13.10 8.94 15.49
N ALA A 320 -12.18 8.86 16.44
CA ALA A 320 -11.40 10.00 16.91
C ALA A 320 -10.54 10.57 15.78
N GLY A 321 -9.90 9.73 14.96
CA GLY A 321 -9.14 10.18 13.80
C GLY A 321 -9.99 10.71 12.63
N CYS A 322 -11.28 10.36 12.55
CA CYS A 322 -12.24 11.01 11.64
C CYS A 322 -12.76 12.34 12.20
N ALA A 323 -12.81 12.49 13.53
CA ALA A 323 -13.29 13.70 14.19
C ALA A 323 -12.17 14.72 14.45
N ASN A 324 -10.94 14.26 14.62
CA ASN A 324 -9.72 15.03 14.82
C ASN A 324 -8.74 14.67 13.70
N PRO A 325 -8.96 15.24 12.51
CA PRO A 325 -8.18 14.90 11.34
C PRO A 325 -6.68 15.23 11.47
N ASP A 326 -6.27 16.14 12.36
CA ASP A 326 -4.88 16.62 12.45
C ASP A 326 -4.02 15.90 13.48
N THR A 327 -4.64 15.18 14.42
CA THR A 327 -3.91 14.45 15.45
C THR A 327 -3.24 13.23 14.84
N LEU A 328 -1.92 13.33 14.66
CA LEU A 328 -1.03 12.21 14.29
C LEU A 328 -0.85 11.21 15.45
N VAL A 329 -1.08 11.64 16.69
CA VAL A 329 -0.96 10.80 17.88
C VAL A 329 -2.33 10.21 18.19
N SER A 330 -2.46 8.88 18.09
CA SER A 330 -3.63 8.19 18.62
C SER A 330 -3.69 8.37 20.15
N PRO A 331 -4.84 8.67 20.76
CA PRO A 331 -4.99 8.67 22.22
C PRO A 331 -4.66 7.31 22.85
N ALA A 332 -4.61 6.22 22.07
CA ALA A 332 -4.14 4.91 22.51
C ALA A 332 -2.60 4.81 22.66
N ALA A 333 -1.82 5.76 22.13
CA ALA A 333 -0.37 5.78 22.33
C ALA A 333 0.03 6.15 23.77
N ASP A 334 -0.91 6.70 24.56
CA ASP A 334 -0.73 6.95 26.01
C ASP A 334 -1.05 5.72 26.88
N THR A 335 -1.52 4.61 26.29
CA THR A 335 -1.57 3.32 26.99
C THR A 335 -0.18 2.70 27.03
N THR A 336 0.59 3.13 28.04
CA THR A 336 1.80 2.53 28.64
C THR A 336 2.42 1.30 27.93
N ALA A 337 3.71 1.40 27.61
CA ALA A 337 4.56 0.28 27.20
C ALA A 337 4.52 -0.90 28.20
N PRO A 338 4.72 -2.15 27.75
CA PRO A 338 4.64 -3.35 28.59
C PRO A 338 5.57 -3.38 29.81
N ASP A 339 6.61 -2.54 29.82
CA ASP A 339 7.59 -2.46 30.91
C ASP A 339 7.40 -1.23 31.84
N ALA A 340 6.37 -0.41 31.59
CA ALA A 340 6.06 0.70 32.47
C ALA A 340 5.47 0.16 33.78
N VAL A 341 6.22 0.29 34.87
CA VAL A 341 5.76 -0.04 36.22
C VAL A 341 4.56 0.85 36.55
N VAL A 342 3.35 0.30 36.35
CA VAL A 342 2.11 0.89 36.86
C VAL A 342 2.18 0.76 38.39
N THR A 343 2.66 1.81 39.04
CA THR A 343 2.56 1.91 40.50
C THR A 343 1.08 2.07 40.85
N THR A 344 0.41 0.95 41.11
CA THR A 344 -0.91 0.93 41.76
C THR A 344 -0.73 1.33 43.23
N GLY A 345 -0.59 2.64 43.45
CA GLY A 345 -0.57 3.26 44.76
C GLY A 345 -1.80 4.14 44.98
N THR A 346 -3.01 3.59 44.87
CA THR A 346 -4.22 4.30 45.30
C THR A 346 -4.36 4.18 46.82
N ALA A 347 -3.93 5.23 47.53
CA ALA A 347 -4.46 5.54 48.85
C ALA A 347 -5.97 5.82 48.73
N PRO A 348 -6.82 5.29 49.63
CA PRO A 348 -8.26 5.43 49.49
C PRO A 348 -8.71 6.84 49.90
N GLY A 349 -9.28 7.57 48.93
CA GLY A 349 -10.16 8.69 49.21
C GLY A 349 -9.61 10.09 48.92
N VAL A 350 -9.35 10.40 47.64
CA VAL A 350 -9.77 11.64 46.96
C VAL A 350 -9.74 11.33 45.45
N ASP A 351 -10.89 11.20 44.81
CA ASP A 351 -10.99 11.22 43.34
C ASP A 351 -10.67 12.64 42.86
N VAL A 352 -9.39 12.93 42.66
CA VAL A 352 -9.00 14.05 41.79
C VAL A 352 -9.09 13.50 40.38
N ALA A 353 -10.23 13.74 39.72
CA ALA A 353 -10.36 13.48 38.30
C ALA A 353 -9.20 14.16 37.57
N ASP A 354 -8.35 13.37 36.90
CA ASP A 354 -7.31 13.90 36.04
C ASP A 354 -7.99 14.80 34.99
N PRO A 355 -7.73 16.13 35.00
CA PRO A 355 -8.39 17.06 34.07
C PRO A 355 -7.99 16.84 32.61
N PHE A 356 -6.99 15.98 32.35
CA PHE A 356 -6.48 15.64 31.02
C PHE A 356 -6.75 14.19 30.61
N ALA A 357 -7.36 13.36 31.47
CA ALA A 357 -7.78 12.03 31.05
C ALA A 357 -8.87 12.14 29.96
N PRO A 358 -8.71 11.48 28.80
CA PRO A 358 -9.72 11.53 27.75
C PRO A 358 -11.02 10.91 28.27
N GLU A 359 -12.07 11.72 28.43
CA GLU A 359 -13.42 11.25 28.75
C GLU A 359 -13.94 10.39 27.58
N ASN A 360 -13.81 9.06 27.63
CA ASN A 360 -14.41 8.00 26.76
C ASN A 360 -15.27 8.46 25.55
N GLY A 361 -14.68 9.22 24.61
CA GLY A 361 -15.44 9.88 23.55
C GLY A 361 -14.54 10.41 22.43
N PHE A 362 -15.05 10.42 21.21
CA PHE A 362 -14.33 10.78 19.98
C PHE A 362 -14.59 12.23 19.54
N ALA A 363 -14.80 13.16 20.48
CA ALA A 363 -15.15 14.54 20.18
C ALA A 363 -14.01 15.30 19.49
N PRO A 364 -14.32 16.21 18.54
CA PRO A 364 -13.31 17.09 17.98
C PRO A 364 -12.77 18.06 19.05
N ASP A 365 -11.47 18.36 19.02
CA ASP A 365 -10.78 19.27 19.94
C ASP A 365 -11.43 20.65 19.95
N SER A 366 -11.74 21.16 18.76
CA SER A 366 -12.54 22.35 18.56
C SER A 366 -13.26 22.31 17.21
N VAL A 367 -14.42 22.96 17.12
CA VAL A 367 -15.13 23.14 15.85
C VAL A 367 -15.61 24.57 15.70
N THR A 368 -15.26 25.21 14.58
CA THR A 368 -15.87 26.46 14.11
C THR A 368 -16.75 26.15 12.90
N ILE A 369 -18.03 26.53 12.95
CA ILE A 369 -18.96 26.33 11.83
C ILE A 369 -19.00 27.57 10.95
N GLY A 370 -18.40 27.46 9.76
CA GLY A 370 -18.48 28.47 8.70
C GLY A 370 -19.73 28.35 7.82
N THR A 371 -19.84 29.21 6.82
CA THR A 371 -20.97 29.18 5.88
C THR A 371 -20.87 28.02 4.89
N ARG A 372 -19.66 27.64 4.49
CA ARG A 372 -19.39 26.63 3.44
C ARG A 372 -18.38 25.57 3.86
N HIS A 373 -17.63 25.83 4.92
CA HIS A 373 -16.61 24.95 5.49
C HIS A 373 -16.80 24.88 7.01
N LEU A 374 -16.06 23.97 7.63
CA LEU A 374 -15.82 23.86 9.07
C LEU A 374 -14.33 24.08 9.31
N GLU A 375 -13.98 24.61 10.47
CA GLU A 375 -12.64 24.47 11.03
C GLU A 375 -12.74 23.41 12.12
N ILE A 376 -11.94 22.35 12.05
CA ILE A 376 -11.95 21.25 13.00
C ILE A 376 -10.52 21.07 13.51
N GLY A 377 -10.26 21.46 14.76
CA GLY A 377 -8.89 21.54 15.26
C GLY A 377 -8.12 22.64 14.51
N SER A 378 -7.13 22.25 13.72
CA SER A 378 -6.37 23.11 12.78
C SER A 378 -6.78 22.93 11.31
N ASP A 379 -7.58 21.92 10.98
CA ASP A 379 -7.98 21.57 9.63
C ASP A 379 -9.16 22.42 9.14
N HIS A 380 -9.13 22.79 7.86
CA HIS A 380 -10.25 23.38 7.16
C HIS A 380 -10.95 22.30 6.31
N VAL A 381 -12.24 22.09 6.56
CA VAL A 381 -13.00 20.97 5.99
C VAL A 381 -14.24 21.45 5.25
N ALA A 382 -14.46 20.97 4.03
CA ALA A 382 -15.69 21.22 3.29
C ALA A 382 -16.19 19.99 2.54
N THR A 383 -17.51 19.78 2.59
CA THR A 383 -18.15 18.66 1.91
C THR A 383 -18.92 19.12 0.67
N LEU A 384 -18.67 18.43 -0.45
CA LEU A 384 -19.42 18.51 -1.69
C LEU A 384 -20.43 17.36 -1.76
N ALA A 385 -21.66 17.64 -2.16
CA ALA A 385 -22.63 16.60 -2.50
C ALA A 385 -22.63 16.36 -4.01
N VAL A 386 -22.64 15.08 -4.42
CA VAL A 386 -22.83 14.72 -5.82
C VAL A 386 -24.32 14.81 -6.16
N THR A 387 -24.64 15.64 -7.15
CA THR A 387 -26.01 15.95 -7.59
C THR A 387 -26.33 15.45 -8.99
N GLY A 388 -25.30 15.29 -9.84
CA GLY A 388 -25.40 14.79 -11.20
C GLY A 388 -24.40 13.68 -11.42
N TYR A 389 -24.77 12.73 -12.27
CA TYR A 389 -24.01 11.52 -12.53
C TYR A 389 -23.95 11.28 -14.05
N PRO A 390 -22.87 10.67 -14.56
CA PRO A 390 -22.79 10.25 -15.96
C PRO A 390 -23.97 9.35 -16.33
N ARG A 391 -24.35 9.34 -17.62
CA ARG A 391 -25.39 8.42 -18.10
C ARG A 391 -24.89 6.99 -18.29
N GLU A 392 -23.64 6.85 -18.69
CA GLU A 392 -22.97 5.57 -18.90
C GLU A 392 -21.70 5.53 -18.06
N VAL A 393 -21.48 4.41 -17.40
CA VAL A 393 -20.33 4.17 -16.53
C VAL A 393 -19.66 2.85 -16.89
N THR A 394 -18.36 2.78 -16.67
CA THR A 394 -17.57 1.56 -16.75
C THR A 394 -17.20 1.09 -15.35
N ALA A 395 -16.62 -0.12 -15.24
CA ALA A 395 -16.02 -0.58 -14.01
C ALA A 395 -14.99 0.44 -13.48
N GLY A 396 -15.04 0.72 -12.18
CA GLY A 396 -14.15 1.68 -11.52
C GLY A 396 -14.41 3.15 -11.87
N TRP A 397 -15.62 3.54 -12.29
CA TRP A 397 -15.87 4.95 -12.68
C TRP A 397 -15.64 5.96 -11.55
N LEU A 398 -15.71 5.52 -10.28
CA LEU A 398 -15.42 6.36 -9.11
C LEU A 398 -13.91 6.42 -8.80
N ALA A 399 -13.11 5.49 -9.35
CA ALA A 399 -11.70 5.30 -9.00
C ALA A 399 -10.86 6.58 -9.07
N PRO A 400 -10.99 7.49 -10.05
CA PRO A 400 -10.17 8.71 -10.07
C PRO A 400 -10.41 9.63 -8.86
N LEU A 401 -11.63 9.64 -8.32
CA LEU A 401 -11.95 10.38 -7.09
C LEU A 401 -11.45 9.64 -5.85
N LEU A 402 -11.52 8.31 -5.84
CA LEU A 402 -10.92 7.49 -4.79
C LEU A 402 -9.39 7.61 -4.78
N SER A 403 -8.80 7.86 -5.95
CA SER A 403 -7.36 7.91 -6.18
C SER A 403 -6.74 9.29 -6.16
N HIS A 404 -7.52 10.32 -5.81
CA HIS A 404 -7.05 11.70 -5.71
C HIS A 404 -5.84 11.82 -4.75
N PRO A 405 -4.78 12.57 -5.14
CA PRO A 405 -3.56 12.70 -4.33
C PRO A 405 -3.77 13.53 -3.06
N GLY A 406 -4.68 14.49 -3.07
CA GLY A 406 -5.04 15.29 -1.90
C GLY A 406 -5.91 14.54 -0.90
N ARG A 407 -6.18 15.19 0.23
CA ARG A 407 -6.94 14.62 1.33
C ARG A 407 -8.45 14.73 1.09
N VAL A 408 -8.97 13.75 0.35
CA VAL A 408 -10.38 13.65 0.00
C VAL A 408 -10.96 12.35 0.52
N GLU A 409 -12.01 12.45 1.32
CA GLU A 409 -12.81 11.32 1.78
C GLU A 409 -14.05 11.16 0.89
N VAL A 410 -14.43 9.92 0.59
CA VAL A 410 -15.61 9.61 -0.20
C VAL A 410 -16.57 8.76 0.62
N ALA A 411 -17.71 9.35 0.98
CA ALA A 411 -18.78 8.65 1.69
C ALA A 411 -19.89 8.24 0.72
N VAL A 412 -20.12 6.94 0.60
CA VAL A 412 -21.18 6.34 -0.23
C VAL A 412 -22.25 5.74 0.69
N HIS A 413 -23.43 6.36 0.72
CA HIS A 413 -24.59 5.87 1.45
C HIS A 413 -25.49 5.07 0.52
N ILE A 414 -25.70 3.79 0.81
CA ILE A 414 -26.50 2.87 -0.02
C ILE A 414 -27.74 2.45 0.76
N ASP A 415 -28.92 2.84 0.27
CA ASP A 415 -30.21 2.51 0.87
C ASP A 415 -31.04 1.64 -0.10
N PRO A 416 -31.18 0.32 0.15
CA PRO A 416 -31.90 -0.57 -0.74
C PRO A 416 -33.39 -0.23 -0.81
N VAL A 417 -33.93 -0.15 -2.03
CA VAL A 417 -35.36 0.08 -2.24
C VAL A 417 -36.10 -1.26 -2.16
N ASP A 418 -37.23 -1.26 -1.44
CA ASP A 418 -38.15 -2.39 -1.38
C ASP A 418 -38.62 -2.80 -2.81
N PRO A 419 -38.53 -4.08 -3.20
CA PRO A 419 -38.87 -4.53 -4.55
C PRO A 419 -40.30 -4.19 -4.99
N ALA A 420 -41.29 -4.28 -4.10
CA ALA A 420 -42.69 -3.97 -4.43
C ALA A 420 -42.87 -2.46 -4.71
N THR A 421 -42.19 -1.64 -3.91
CA THR A 421 -42.14 -0.18 -4.08
C THR A 421 -41.42 0.20 -5.38
N ALA A 422 -40.29 -0.44 -5.67
CA ALA A 422 -39.53 -0.26 -6.92
C ALA A 422 -40.37 -0.58 -8.15
N ALA A 423 -40.99 -1.77 -8.18
CA ALA A 423 -41.83 -2.21 -9.29
C ALA A 423 -43.03 -1.28 -9.53
N THR A 424 -43.66 -0.79 -8.45
CA THR A 424 -44.79 0.14 -8.56
C THR A 424 -44.37 1.50 -9.12
N ARG A 425 -43.24 2.04 -8.67
CA ARG A 425 -42.70 3.31 -9.18
C ARG A 425 -42.34 3.20 -10.66
N LEU A 426 -41.67 2.11 -11.05
CA LEU A 426 -41.23 1.92 -12.42
C LEU A 426 -42.42 1.67 -13.38
N ARG A 427 -43.43 0.89 -12.97
CA ARG A 427 -44.69 0.76 -13.72
C ARG A 427 -45.37 2.11 -13.95
N ASN A 428 -45.44 2.96 -12.93
CA ASN A 428 -46.01 4.29 -13.06
C ASN A 428 -45.20 5.18 -14.00
N GLN A 429 -43.87 5.05 -14.01
CA GLN A 429 -43.01 5.78 -14.93
C GLN A 429 -43.16 5.28 -16.37
N LEU A 430 -43.20 3.96 -16.59
CA LEU A 430 -43.39 3.37 -17.91
C LEU A 430 -44.74 3.79 -18.52
N ALA A 431 -45.83 3.68 -17.74
CA ALA A 431 -47.16 4.13 -18.18
C ALA A 431 -47.19 5.63 -18.57
N ARG A 432 -46.40 6.46 -17.90
CA ARG A 432 -46.26 7.89 -18.25
C ARG A 432 -45.51 8.08 -19.57
N LEU A 433 -44.38 7.40 -19.74
CA LEU A 433 -43.57 7.50 -20.97
C LEU A 433 -44.34 6.97 -22.18
N GLU A 434 -45.06 5.86 -22.03
CA GLU A 434 -45.96 5.32 -23.05
C GLU A 434 -47.10 6.29 -23.38
N SER A 435 -47.70 6.91 -22.36
CA SER A 435 -48.76 7.91 -22.57
C SER A 435 -48.25 9.14 -23.32
N SER A 436 -47.05 9.64 -23.01
CA SER A 436 -46.40 10.71 -23.77
C SER A 436 -46.16 10.30 -25.22
N ARG A 437 -45.65 9.08 -25.45
CA ARG A 437 -45.43 8.53 -26.79
C ARG A 437 -46.73 8.45 -27.61
N MET A 438 -47.80 7.95 -26.99
CA MET A 438 -49.13 7.88 -27.63
C MET A 438 -49.67 9.28 -27.94
N HIS A 439 -49.52 10.23 -27.03
CA HIS A 439 -50.02 11.60 -27.20
C HIS A 439 -49.34 12.34 -28.36
N ASP A 440 -48.04 12.20 -28.51
CA ASP A 440 -47.30 12.80 -29.63
C ASP A 440 -47.65 12.13 -30.97
N ALA A 441 -47.80 10.80 -30.99
CA ALA A 441 -48.27 10.06 -32.16
C ALA A 441 -49.69 10.48 -32.58
N HIS A 442 -50.62 10.63 -31.62
CA HIS A 442 -51.99 11.10 -31.88
C HIS A 442 -52.04 12.54 -32.43
N ARG A 443 -51.02 13.37 -32.16
CA ARG A 443 -50.90 14.74 -32.69
C ARG A 443 -50.09 14.83 -33.98
N GLY A 444 -49.66 13.70 -34.55
CA GLY A 444 -48.83 13.66 -35.76
C GLY A 444 -47.45 14.30 -35.57
N ARG A 445 -46.96 14.37 -34.33
CA ARG A 445 -45.61 14.89 -34.03
C ARG A 445 -44.59 13.77 -34.17
N LEU A 446 -43.38 14.13 -34.57
CA LEU A 446 -42.24 13.21 -34.56
C LEU A 446 -41.95 12.76 -33.13
N ALA A 447 -41.63 11.49 -32.95
CA ALA A 447 -41.26 10.93 -31.65
C ALA A 447 -39.99 11.63 -31.12
N ASP A 448 -40.00 12.00 -29.85
CA ASP A 448 -38.81 12.53 -29.18
C ASP A 448 -37.85 11.35 -28.88
N PRO A 449 -36.65 11.31 -29.48
CA PRO A 449 -35.71 10.22 -29.26
C PRO A 449 -35.33 10.03 -27.79
N GLN A 450 -35.37 11.09 -26.97
CA GLN A 450 -35.05 10.99 -25.54
C GLN A 450 -36.14 10.26 -24.75
N VAL A 451 -37.41 10.45 -25.13
CA VAL A 451 -38.56 9.79 -24.50
C VAL A 451 -38.61 8.33 -24.92
N GLU A 452 -38.29 8.04 -26.19
CA GLU A 452 -38.25 6.68 -26.73
C GLU A 452 -37.17 5.83 -26.03
N VAL A 453 -35.94 6.33 -25.96
CA VAL A 453 -34.84 5.67 -25.23
C VAL A 453 -35.18 5.51 -23.74
N ALA A 454 -35.78 6.52 -23.11
CA ALA A 454 -36.15 6.42 -21.69
C ALA A 454 -37.25 5.39 -21.44
N ALA A 455 -38.19 5.20 -22.38
CA ALA A 455 -39.25 4.21 -22.28
C ALA A 455 -38.68 2.78 -22.43
N GLU A 456 -37.79 2.58 -23.40
CA GLU A 456 -37.06 1.31 -23.59
C GLU A 456 -36.22 0.97 -22.36
N ASP A 457 -35.40 1.91 -21.86
CA ASP A 457 -34.58 1.71 -20.67
C ASP A 457 -35.44 1.35 -19.42
N ALA A 458 -36.58 2.01 -19.25
CA ALA A 458 -37.50 1.75 -18.14
C ALA A 458 -38.18 0.37 -18.27
N ALA A 459 -38.54 -0.04 -19.49
CA ALA A 459 -39.09 -1.37 -19.76
C ALA A 459 -38.07 -2.48 -19.48
N ASP A 460 -36.83 -2.31 -19.95
CA ASP A 460 -35.73 -3.25 -19.72
C ASP A 460 -35.40 -3.39 -18.24
N LEU A 461 -35.28 -2.27 -17.52
CA LEU A 461 -35.07 -2.28 -16.07
C LEU A 461 -36.24 -2.95 -15.35
N SER A 462 -37.48 -2.73 -15.82
CA SER A 462 -38.68 -3.35 -15.25
C SER A 462 -38.67 -4.87 -15.46
N ALA A 463 -38.26 -5.34 -16.63
CA ALA A 463 -38.10 -6.76 -16.91
C ALA A 463 -37.04 -7.41 -16.01
N ARG A 464 -35.86 -6.78 -15.85
CA ARG A 464 -34.81 -7.28 -14.96
C ARG A 464 -35.25 -7.32 -13.49
N LEU A 465 -35.95 -6.29 -13.01
CA LEU A 465 -36.51 -6.27 -11.65
C LEU A 465 -37.56 -7.37 -11.46
N ALA A 466 -38.44 -7.59 -12.44
CA ALA A 466 -39.47 -8.62 -12.39
C ALA A 466 -38.87 -10.04 -12.35
N ARG A 467 -37.73 -10.26 -13.03
CA ARG A 467 -36.96 -11.51 -12.97
C ARG A 467 -36.02 -11.63 -11.76
N ALA A 468 -36.02 -10.64 -10.86
CA ALA A 468 -35.11 -10.52 -9.73
C ALA A 468 -33.61 -10.47 -10.10
N GLU A 469 -33.29 -10.14 -11.35
CA GLU A 469 -31.93 -9.97 -11.88
C GLU A 469 -31.30 -8.62 -11.49
N ALA A 470 -32.11 -7.66 -11.07
CA ALA A 470 -31.66 -6.34 -10.62
C ALA A 470 -32.41 -5.90 -9.36
N ARG A 471 -31.82 -4.97 -8.60
CA ARG A 471 -32.45 -4.24 -7.49
C ARG A 471 -32.17 -2.75 -7.64
N LEU A 472 -33.01 -1.93 -7.03
CA LEU A 472 -32.82 -0.48 -6.99
C LEU A 472 -32.30 -0.04 -5.63
N PHE A 473 -31.39 0.93 -5.64
CA PHE A 473 -30.78 1.52 -4.45
C PHE A 473 -30.86 3.04 -4.55
N ARG A 474 -31.16 3.71 -3.44
CA ARG A 474 -30.94 5.15 -3.31
C ARG A 474 -29.53 5.36 -2.80
N VAL A 475 -28.72 6.05 -3.59
CA VAL A 475 -27.29 6.24 -3.35
C VAL A 475 -27.00 7.72 -3.16
N GLY A 476 -26.34 8.08 -2.07
CA GLY A 476 -25.79 9.43 -1.86
C GLY A 476 -24.27 9.36 -1.82
N ILE A 477 -23.60 10.17 -2.63
CA ILE A 477 -22.14 10.29 -2.64
C ILE A 477 -21.75 11.69 -2.16
N TYR A 478 -20.86 11.74 -1.17
CA TYR A 478 -20.36 12.98 -0.57
C TYR A 478 -18.82 12.96 -0.59
N LEU A 479 -18.22 14.05 -1.03
CA LEU A 479 -16.77 14.24 -1.09
C LEU A 479 -16.38 15.25 -0.02
N THR A 480 -15.66 14.84 1.01
CA THR A 480 -15.17 15.74 2.05
C THR A 480 -13.70 16.04 1.79
N VAL A 481 -13.39 17.32 1.59
CA VAL A 481 -12.05 17.83 1.29
C VAL A 481 -11.49 18.50 2.55
N HIS A 482 -10.22 18.22 2.82
CA HIS A 482 -9.46 18.70 3.96
C HIS A 482 -8.24 19.49 3.48
N ALA A 483 -7.82 20.51 4.24
CA ALA A 483 -6.60 21.28 3.98
C ALA A 483 -6.20 22.09 5.23
N ASP A 484 -4.90 22.36 5.39
CA ASP A 484 -4.38 23.08 6.56
C ASP A 484 -4.79 24.56 6.60
N THR A 485 -5.14 25.15 5.45
CA THR A 485 -5.53 26.56 5.36
C THR A 485 -6.78 26.77 4.50
N GLU A 486 -7.52 27.85 4.76
CA GLU A 486 -8.69 28.21 3.94
C GLU A 486 -8.37 28.44 2.44
N PRO A 487 -7.26 29.10 2.06
CA PRO A 487 -6.84 29.18 0.66
C PRO A 487 -6.57 27.80 0.02
N ASP A 488 -5.84 26.93 0.70
CA ASP A 488 -5.53 25.58 0.18
C ASP A 488 -6.80 24.75 0.03
N LEU A 489 -7.76 24.89 0.96
CA LEU A 489 -9.07 24.27 0.86
C LEU A 489 -9.82 24.74 -0.40
N ALA A 490 -9.73 26.03 -0.73
CA ALA A 490 -10.40 26.58 -1.91
C ALA A 490 -9.80 26.03 -3.21
N ASP A 491 -8.46 25.93 -3.28
CA ASP A 491 -7.74 25.37 -4.42
C ASP A 491 -8.03 23.88 -4.57
N GLU A 492 -8.03 23.10 -3.48
CA GLU A 492 -8.37 21.68 -3.56
C GLU A 492 -9.84 21.42 -3.90
N LEU A 493 -10.76 22.22 -3.34
CA LEU A 493 -12.16 22.15 -3.76
C LEU A 493 -12.33 22.42 -5.26
N ALA A 494 -11.53 23.31 -5.84
CA ALA A 494 -11.55 23.58 -7.27
C ALA A 494 -11.00 22.40 -8.08
N ALA A 495 -9.91 21.79 -7.64
CA ALA A 495 -9.32 20.61 -8.28
C ALA A 495 -10.26 19.39 -8.24
N VAL A 496 -10.83 19.08 -7.07
CA VAL A 496 -11.81 17.98 -6.91
C VAL A 496 -13.06 18.21 -7.76
N ARG A 497 -13.52 19.46 -7.88
CA ARG A 497 -14.64 19.81 -8.77
C ARG A 497 -14.31 19.64 -10.24
N ALA A 498 -13.11 20.05 -10.65
CA ALA A 498 -12.65 19.89 -12.03
C ALA A 498 -12.53 18.40 -12.40
N LEU A 499 -11.99 17.58 -11.48
CA LEU A 499 -11.93 16.13 -11.62
C LEU A 499 -13.33 15.51 -11.69
N ALA A 500 -14.24 15.88 -10.80
CA ALA A 500 -15.63 15.40 -10.87
C ALA A 500 -16.29 15.78 -12.21
N ALA A 501 -16.11 17.01 -12.66
CA ALA A 501 -16.67 17.48 -13.93
C ALA A 501 -16.11 16.74 -15.15
N SER A 502 -14.82 16.36 -15.15
CA SER A 502 -14.22 15.56 -16.23
C SER A 502 -14.81 14.15 -16.33
N LEU A 503 -15.31 13.62 -15.20
CA LEU A 503 -16.07 12.37 -15.11
C LEU A 503 -17.58 12.54 -15.36
N LEU A 504 -18.02 13.74 -15.79
CA LEU A 504 -19.43 14.11 -15.96
C LEU A 504 -20.25 14.00 -14.66
N ILE A 505 -19.62 14.25 -13.52
CA ILE A 505 -20.22 14.28 -12.19
C ILE A 505 -20.43 15.73 -11.77
N ASP A 506 -21.69 16.11 -11.51
CA ASP A 506 -22.01 17.46 -11.02
C ASP A 506 -21.99 17.48 -9.49
N THR A 507 -21.23 18.42 -8.90
CA THR A 507 -21.14 18.58 -7.44
C THR A 507 -21.67 19.94 -6.98
N CYS A 508 -22.12 20.03 -5.73
CA CYS A 508 -22.51 21.30 -5.12
C CYS A 508 -21.98 21.46 -3.69
N THR A 509 -21.69 22.70 -3.27
CA THR A 509 -21.30 23.00 -1.88
C THR A 509 -22.53 23.02 -0.97
N LEU A 510 -22.42 22.41 0.20
CA LEU A 510 -23.48 22.36 1.20
C LEU A 510 -23.49 23.59 2.13
N ALA A 511 -23.76 24.77 1.55
CA ALA A 511 -23.81 26.02 2.29
C ALA A 511 -24.84 25.99 3.43
N TYR A 512 -24.45 26.49 4.61
CA TYR A 512 -25.19 26.48 5.88
C TYR A 512 -25.59 25.08 6.38
N ARG A 513 -25.01 24.03 5.81
CA ARG A 513 -25.20 22.63 6.21
C ARG A 513 -23.86 21.93 6.46
N ALA A 514 -22.78 22.70 6.66
CA ALA A 514 -21.43 22.17 6.82
C ALA A 514 -21.34 21.14 7.96
N ALA A 515 -21.94 21.41 9.12
CA ALA A 515 -21.98 20.47 10.24
C ALA A 515 -22.80 19.20 9.95
N HIS A 516 -23.94 19.32 9.24
CA HIS A 516 -24.71 18.15 8.80
C HIS A 516 -23.95 17.31 7.79
N ALA A 517 -23.16 17.97 6.93
CA ALA A 517 -22.39 17.33 5.88
C ALA A 517 -21.24 16.53 6.47
N TRP A 518 -20.47 17.14 7.37
CA TRP A 518 -19.41 16.45 8.12
C TRP A 518 -19.94 15.26 8.91
N ALA A 519 -21.05 15.42 9.66
CA ALA A 519 -21.66 14.30 10.36
C ALA A 519 -22.19 13.19 9.44
N THR A 520 -22.48 13.52 8.16
CA THR A 520 -22.85 12.53 7.14
C THR A 520 -21.65 11.75 6.62
N THR A 521 -20.44 12.31 6.72
CA THR A 521 -19.21 11.64 6.29
C THR A 521 -18.45 10.97 7.43
N LEU A 522 -18.82 11.20 8.69
CA LEU A 522 -18.36 10.36 9.81
C LEU A 522 -18.86 8.90 9.68
N PRO A 523 -18.12 7.91 10.22
CA PRO A 523 -18.49 6.49 10.13
C PRO A 523 -19.61 6.13 11.14
N LEU A 524 -20.79 6.74 10.96
CA LEU A 524 -21.96 6.62 11.87
C LEU A 524 -23.20 6.02 11.18
N GLY A 525 -23.19 5.84 9.86
CA GLY A 525 -24.35 5.38 9.08
C GLY A 525 -25.49 6.41 9.03
N LEU A 526 -25.17 7.71 9.12
CA LEU A 526 -26.14 8.81 9.21
C LEU A 526 -26.14 9.67 7.95
N ASP A 527 -27.05 9.42 7.00
CA ASP A 527 -27.26 10.35 5.88
C ASP A 527 -28.25 11.48 6.23
N LEU A 528 -27.70 12.60 6.71
CA LEU A 528 -28.46 13.81 7.06
C LEU A 528 -28.68 14.73 5.86
N ILE A 529 -27.84 14.63 4.82
CA ILE A 529 -27.90 15.49 3.65
C ILE A 529 -29.02 15.06 2.69
N ARG A 530 -29.17 13.75 2.48
CA ARG A 530 -30.21 13.10 1.65
C ARG A 530 -30.27 13.60 0.21
N VAL A 531 -29.13 14.00 -0.34
CA VAL A 531 -28.99 14.22 -1.79
C VAL A 531 -28.67 12.86 -2.39
N ARG A 532 -29.71 12.17 -2.86
CA ARG A 532 -29.61 10.78 -3.32
C ARG A 532 -30.06 10.65 -4.76
N ARG A 533 -29.56 9.60 -5.41
CA ARG A 533 -29.92 9.21 -6.77
C ARG A 533 -30.26 7.72 -6.79
N THR A 534 -31.21 7.33 -7.64
CA THR A 534 -31.56 5.90 -7.78
C THR A 534 -30.62 5.22 -8.77
N PHE A 535 -29.96 4.16 -8.33
CA PHE A 535 -29.10 3.27 -9.13
C PHE A 535 -29.73 1.88 -9.21
N ASP A 536 -29.47 1.15 -10.29
CA ASP A 536 -29.65 -0.29 -10.30
C ASP A 536 -28.37 -1.01 -9.82
N THR A 537 -28.46 -2.31 -9.55
CA THR A 537 -27.33 -3.08 -9.01
C THR A 537 -26.08 -2.97 -9.88
N ALA A 538 -26.22 -3.06 -11.21
CA ALA A 538 -25.09 -3.07 -12.13
C ALA A 538 -24.34 -1.73 -12.12
N ALA A 539 -25.05 -0.60 -12.18
CA ALA A 539 -24.43 0.71 -12.18
C ALA A 539 -23.77 1.05 -10.83
N LEU A 540 -24.36 0.60 -9.72
CA LEU A 540 -23.77 0.78 -8.39
C LEU A 540 -22.53 -0.11 -8.20
N ALA A 541 -22.57 -1.36 -8.64
CA ALA A 541 -21.41 -2.26 -8.58
C ALA A 541 -20.23 -1.73 -9.42
N ALA A 542 -20.51 -1.12 -10.57
CA ALA A 542 -19.50 -0.53 -11.42
C ALA A 542 -18.73 0.63 -10.74
N ALA A 543 -19.26 1.23 -9.66
CA ALA A 543 -18.51 2.24 -8.89
C ALA A 543 -17.29 1.65 -8.18
N PHE A 544 -17.37 0.37 -7.79
CA PHE A 544 -16.32 -0.42 -7.14
C PHE A 544 -15.54 0.34 -6.05
N PRO A 545 -16.15 0.61 -4.88
CA PRO A 545 -15.55 1.46 -3.83
C PRO A 545 -14.37 0.83 -3.07
N PHE A 546 -13.95 -0.37 -3.45
CA PHE A 546 -12.80 -1.09 -2.88
C PHE A 546 -11.55 -1.00 -3.76
N ASP A 547 -11.60 -0.20 -4.83
CA ASP A 547 -10.44 0.02 -5.71
C ASP A 547 -9.38 0.87 -4.99
N SER A 548 -8.14 0.37 -4.96
CA SER A 548 -6.98 1.09 -4.46
C SER A 548 -5.71 0.68 -5.21
N PRO A 549 -4.86 1.65 -5.60
CA PRO A 549 -3.54 1.35 -6.14
C PRO A 549 -2.52 0.91 -5.07
N GLN A 550 -2.84 1.08 -3.79
CA GLN A 550 -1.96 0.75 -2.67
C GLN A 550 -2.04 -0.74 -2.34
N LEU A 551 -0.95 -1.30 -1.81
CA LEU A 551 -1.02 -2.66 -1.26
C LEU A 551 -2.06 -2.71 -0.13
N PRO A 552 -2.88 -3.76 -0.07
CA PRO A 552 -3.71 -4.02 1.09
C PRO A 552 -2.86 -3.99 2.37
N ALA A 553 -3.36 -3.34 3.41
CA ALA A 553 -2.70 -3.41 4.71
C ALA A 553 -2.87 -4.83 5.27
N VAL A 554 -1.78 -5.39 5.80
CA VAL A 554 -1.81 -6.69 6.47
C VAL A 554 -2.77 -6.64 7.67
N ASP A 555 -2.63 -5.58 8.47
CA ASP A 555 -3.61 -5.17 9.47
C ASP A 555 -4.29 -3.86 9.01
N PRO A 556 -5.55 -3.92 8.55
CA PRO A 556 -6.30 -2.75 8.14
C PRO A 556 -6.52 -1.72 9.26
N VAL A 557 -6.39 -2.10 10.53
CA VAL A 557 -6.49 -1.20 11.68
C VAL A 557 -5.26 -0.31 11.80
N ARG A 558 -4.07 -0.91 11.64
CA ARG A 558 -2.77 -0.22 11.71
C ARG A 558 -2.28 0.36 10.39
N ALA A 559 -3.15 0.41 9.37
CA ALA A 559 -2.78 0.83 8.02
C ALA A 559 -2.07 2.20 7.96
N THR A 560 -2.35 3.11 8.90
CA THR A 560 -1.77 4.46 8.97
C THR A 560 -0.37 4.51 9.56
N SER A 561 0.09 3.46 10.23
CA SER A 561 1.40 3.40 10.90
C SER A 561 2.23 2.30 10.26
N PRO A 562 2.98 2.60 9.18
CA PRO A 562 3.66 1.58 8.41
C PRO A 562 4.90 1.02 9.12
N GLU A 563 5.14 -0.27 8.93
CA GLU A 563 6.32 -0.98 9.41
C GLU A 563 7.08 -1.63 8.26
N GLY A 564 8.35 -1.93 8.46
CA GLY A 564 9.18 -2.61 7.48
C GLY A 564 10.10 -1.70 6.68
N VAL A 565 10.49 -2.14 5.49
CA VAL A 565 11.33 -1.38 4.57
C VAL A 565 10.45 -0.55 3.64
N LEU A 566 10.78 0.74 3.51
CA LEU A 566 10.24 1.57 2.43
C LEU A 566 10.85 1.12 1.10
N TYR A 567 10.03 0.75 0.12
CA TYR A 567 10.50 0.41 -1.23
C TYR A 567 10.41 1.60 -2.18
N GLY A 568 9.43 2.48 -1.97
CA GLY A 568 9.13 3.51 -2.93
C GLY A 568 7.80 4.19 -2.73
N ARG A 569 7.31 4.81 -3.79
CA ARG A 569 5.95 5.34 -3.88
C ARG A 569 5.04 4.39 -4.64
N ASP A 570 3.81 4.28 -4.17
CA ASP A 570 2.75 3.60 -4.90
C ASP A 570 2.17 4.50 -6.02
N ALA A 571 1.35 3.91 -6.90
CA ALA A 571 0.69 4.64 -7.98
C ALA A 571 -0.39 5.63 -7.51
N GLY A 572 -0.77 5.60 -6.23
CA GLY A 572 -1.69 6.55 -5.60
C GLY A 572 -0.99 7.74 -4.94
N GLY A 573 0.34 7.84 -5.01
CA GLY A 573 1.13 8.89 -4.39
C GLY A 573 1.53 8.61 -2.93
N GLY A 574 1.09 7.48 -2.36
CA GLY A 574 1.45 7.05 -1.00
C GLY A 574 2.81 6.36 -0.94
N LEU A 575 3.29 6.09 0.28
CA LEU A 575 4.53 5.35 0.52
C LEU A 575 4.27 3.83 0.62
N LEU A 576 5.15 3.05 -0.01
CA LEU A 576 5.07 1.60 -0.03
C LEU A 576 6.04 0.96 0.97
N PHE A 577 5.52 0.53 2.11
CA PHE A 577 6.26 -0.20 3.13
C PHE A 577 5.93 -1.69 3.12
N VAL A 578 6.93 -2.52 3.35
CA VAL A 578 6.78 -3.99 3.46
C VAL A 578 7.71 -4.50 4.56
N ASP A 579 7.15 -5.20 5.54
CA ASP A 579 7.94 -5.95 6.51
C ASP A 579 7.97 -7.44 6.17
N ARG A 580 9.13 -7.92 5.73
CA ARG A 580 9.37 -9.34 5.42
C ARG A 580 9.41 -10.24 6.65
N PHE A 581 9.64 -9.66 7.83
CA PHE A 581 9.72 -10.38 9.11
C PHE A 581 8.46 -10.17 9.96
N ALA A 582 7.39 -9.61 9.37
CA ALA A 582 6.10 -9.50 10.03
C ALA A 582 5.55 -10.88 10.44
N PRO A 583 4.80 -10.98 11.55
CA PRO A 583 4.21 -12.24 12.02
C PRO A 583 3.34 -12.97 10.98
N GLU A 584 2.70 -12.22 10.09
CA GLU A 584 1.78 -12.72 9.08
C GLU A 584 2.51 -13.25 7.83
N ALA A 585 3.79 -12.92 7.66
CA ALA A 585 4.58 -13.37 6.54
C ALA A 585 4.86 -14.88 6.65
N HIS A 586 4.38 -15.67 5.68
CA HIS A 586 4.57 -17.13 5.67
C HIS A 586 6.05 -17.57 5.55
N ASN A 587 6.91 -16.71 5.00
CA ASN A 587 8.36 -16.83 5.00
C ASN A 587 9.01 -15.48 4.68
N HIS A 588 10.33 -15.40 4.83
CA HIS A 588 11.09 -14.17 4.64
C HIS A 588 11.81 -14.12 3.28
N ASN A 589 11.49 -15.03 2.35
CA ASN A 589 12.20 -15.12 1.07
C ASN A 589 11.70 -14.06 0.08
N MET A 590 12.61 -13.50 -0.70
CA MET A 590 12.33 -12.51 -1.73
C MET A 590 12.90 -12.95 -3.08
N VAL A 591 12.19 -12.68 -4.16
CA VAL A 591 12.73 -12.78 -5.52
C VAL A 591 12.61 -11.45 -6.23
N VAL A 592 13.65 -11.05 -6.94
CA VAL A 592 13.70 -9.83 -7.76
C VAL A 592 14.06 -10.23 -9.19
N LEU A 593 13.13 -10.03 -10.13
CA LEU A 593 13.32 -10.31 -11.54
C LEU A 593 13.22 -9.02 -12.36
N GLY A 594 14.12 -8.83 -13.31
CA GLY A 594 14.07 -7.67 -14.21
C GLY A 594 15.21 -7.66 -15.20
N ARG A 595 14.95 -7.23 -16.43
CA ARG A 595 16.00 -7.17 -17.47
C ARG A 595 17.15 -6.24 -17.05
N SER A 596 18.31 -6.40 -17.68
CA SER A 596 19.44 -5.50 -17.49
C SER A 596 19.04 -4.01 -17.59
N GLY A 597 19.53 -3.20 -16.65
CA GLY A 597 19.21 -1.78 -16.56
C GLY A 597 17.79 -1.43 -16.06
N ALA A 598 16.99 -2.40 -15.59
CA ALA A 598 15.66 -2.15 -15.03
C ALA A 598 15.69 -1.51 -13.63
N GLY A 599 16.84 -1.51 -12.94
CA GLY A 599 17.00 -0.97 -11.58
C GLY A 599 17.10 -2.04 -10.48
N LYS A 600 17.44 -3.29 -10.83
CA LYS A 600 17.54 -4.43 -9.90
C LYS A 600 18.56 -4.19 -8.77
N SER A 601 19.84 -3.95 -9.12
CA SER A 601 20.90 -3.74 -8.13
C SER A 601 20.62 -2.55 -7.22
N TYR A 602 20.05 -1.47 -7.77
CA TYR A 602 19.63 -0.30 -7.00
C TYR A 602 18.63 -0.69 -5.91
N LEU A 603 17.55 -1.38 -6.29
CA LEU A 603 16.50 -1.80 -5.36
C LEU A 603 17.00 -2.79 -4.31
N VAL A 604 17.83 -3.76 -4.71
CA VAL A 604 18.41 -4.75 -3.79
C VAL A 604 19.32 -4.07 -2.78
N LYS A 605 20.16 -3.12 -3.19
CA LYS A 605 21.00 -2.32 -2.30
C LYS A 605 20.17 -1.45 -1.34
N THR A 606 19.08 -0.83 -1.81
CA THR A 606 18.14 -0.09 -0.96
C THR A 606 17.54 -0.98 0.12
N GLU A 607 17.04 -2.16 -0.26
CA GLU A 607 16.47 -3.15 0.67
C GLU A 607 17.50 -3.58 1.72
N ILE A 608 18.72 -3.90 1.30
CA ILE A 608 19.82 -4.31 2.19
C ILE A 608 20.13 -3.21 3.19
N LEU A 609 20.34 -1.99 2.71
CA LEU A 609 20.69 -0.83 3.55
C LEU A 609 19.59 -0.54 4.58
N ARG A 610 18.32 -0.52 4.15
CA ARG A 610 17.19 -0.27 5.05
C ARG A 610 16.91 -1.43 6.01
N SER A 611 17.22 -2.65 5.61
CA SER A 611 17.18 -3.81 6.51
C SER A 611 18.27 -3.74 7.59
N LEU A 612 19.46 -3.23 7.26
CA LEU A 612 20.52 -2.96 8.25
C LEU A 612 20.08 -1.92 9.28
N TYR A 613 19.32 -0.89 8.89
CA TYR A 613 18.76 0.09 9.84
C TYR A 613 17.80 -0.54 10.85
N ARG A 614 17.20 -1.69 10.50
CA ARG A 614 16.32 -2.47 11.37
C ARG A 614 17.06 -3.53 12.17
N GLY A 615 18.38 -3.60 12.06
CA GLY A 615 19.22 -4.59 12.75
C GLY A 615 19.15 -5.99 12.13
N ILE A 616 18.70 -6.13 10.89
CA ILE A 616 18.68 -7.41 10.16
C ILE A 616 20.06 -7.61 9.53
N GLU A 617 20.79 -8.65 9.95
CA GLU A 617 22.12 -8.95 9.40
C GLU A 617 22.01 -9.39 7.93
N GLN A 618 22.99 -9.00 7.12
CA GLN A 618 23.01 -9.20 5.68
C GLN A 618 24.24 -10.00 5.27
N VAL A 619 24.03 -11.05 4.48
CA VAL A 619 25.10 -11.81 3.82
C VAL A 619 24.85 -11.76 2.32
N ILE A 620 25.82 -11.26 1.55
CA ILE A 620 25.70 -11.07 0.11
C ILE A 620 26.71 -11.95 -0.60
N ILE A 621 26.25 -12.66 -1.63
CA ILE A 621 27.09 -13.33 -2.61
C ILE A 621 27.05 -12.49 -3.88
N ASP A 622 28.21 -11.95 -4.24
CA ASP A 622 28.37 -10.91 -5.25
C ASP A 622 29.35 -11.36 -6.34
N PRO A 623 28.84 -11.86 -7.48
CA PRO A 623 29.69 -12.30 -8.58
C PRO A 623 30.51 -11.20 -9.26
N GLU A 624 30.06 -9.94 -9.18
CA GLU A 624 30.58 -8.82 -9.99
C GLU A 624 31.23 -7.68 -9.16
N ASP A 625 31.30 -7.84 -7.84
CA ASP A 625 31.83 -6.85 -6.88
C ASP A 625 31.04 -5.53 -6.81
N GLU A 626 29.74 -5.56 -7.14
CA GLU A 626 28.86 -4.38 -7.12
C GLU A 626 28.56 -3.83 -5.71
N TYR A 627 28.72 -4.65 -4.66
CA TYR A 627 28.34 -4.29 -3.28
C TYR A 627 29.54 -3.82 -2.43
N ARG A 628 30.75 -3.79 -2.99
CA ARG A 628 31.97 -3.33 -2.29
C ARG A 628 31.80 -1.94 -1.66
N ARG A 629 31.37 -0.94 -2.46
CA ARG A 629 31.18 0.43 -1.97
C ARG A 629 30.17 0.51 -0.82
N LEU A 630 29.08 -0.25 -0.91
CA LEU A 630 28.08 -0.31 0.16
C LEU A 630 28.71 -0.88 1.44
N ALA A 631 29.46 -1.98 1.35
CA ALA A 631 30.15 -2.59 2.48
C ALA A 631 31.16 -1.62 3.13
N GLU A 632 32.03 -1.00 2.34
CA GLU A 632 33.01 -0.02 2.84
C GLU A 632 32.32 1.18 3.51
N THR A 633 31.22 1.67 2.93
CA THR A 633 30.51 2.84 3.44
C THR A 633 29.85 2.59 4.81
N VAL A 634 29.32 1.39 5.05
CA VAL A 634 28.58 1.09 6.31
C VAL A 634 29.40 0.31 7.35
N GLY A 635 30.71 0.15 7.13
CA GLY A 635 31.58 -0.63 8.00
C GLY A 635 31.34 -2.15 7.94
N GLY A 636 30.87 -2.64 6.79
CA GLY A 636 30.67 -4.06 6.50
C GLY A 636 31.97 -4.79 6.17
N THR A 637 31.95 -6.12 6.29
CA THR A 637 33.08 -6.99 5.96
C THR A 637 33.02 -7.39 4.49
N HIS A 638 34.06 -7.04 3.71
CA HIS A 638 34.21 -7.44 2.31
C HIS A 638 35.28 -8.52 2.16
N LEU A 639 34.89 -9.68 1.64
CA LEU A 639 35.78 -10.83 1.41
C LEU A 639 35.91 -11.11 -0.08
N ARG A 640 37.15 -11.10 -0.58
CA ARG A 640 37.48 -11.39 -1.98
C ARG A 640 37.84 -12.87 -2.14
N LEU A 641 36.86 -13.70 -2.46
CA LEU A 641 37.12 -15.12 -2.75
C LEU A 641 37.88 -15.21 -4.08
N GLY A 642 38.96 -15.99 -4.09
CA GLY A 642 39.90 -16.04 -5.21
C GLY A 642 41.17 -15.22 -5.01
N ALA A 643 41.14 -14.23 -4.11
CA ALA A 643 42.35 -13.50 -3.76
C ALA A 643 43.34 -14.39 -3.00
N PRO A 644 44.67 -14.17 -3.16
CA PRO A 644 45.68 -14.92 -2.43
C PRO A 644 45.44 -14.90 -0.91
N GLY A 645 45.36 -16.08 -0.30
CA GLY A 645 45.18 -16.23 1.14
C GLY A 645 43.73 -16.27 1.64
N VAL A 646 42.73 -16.06 0.78
CA VAL A 646 41.30 -16.17 1.15
C VAL A 646 40.74 -17.50 0.67
N ARG A 647 40.39 -18.41 1.60
CA ARG A 647 39.93 -19.77 1.29
C ARG A 647 38.78 -20.19 2.21
N LEU A 648 37.86 -20.97 1.65
CA LEU A 648 36.81 -21.68 2.37
C LEU A 648 37.00 -23.18 2.15
N ASN A 649 37.25 -23.93 3.22
CA ASN A 649 37.42 -25.37 3.16
C ASN A 649 36.06 -26.07 3.03
N PRO A 650 35.79 -26.81 1.94
CA PRO A 650 34.52 -27.52 1.79
C PRO A 650 34.31 -28.65 2.79
N PHE A 651 35.35 -29.11 3.48
CA PHE A 651 35.31 -30.21 4.47
C PHE A 651 34.98 -29.75 5.89
N ASP A 652 34.85 -28.44 6.15
CA ASP A 652 34.61 -27.95 7.51
C ASP A 652 33.28 -28.45 8.08
N LEU A 653 33.34 -29.13 9.22
CA LEU A 653 32.12 -29.59 9.90
C LEU A 653 31.33 -28.40 10.48
N GLU A 654 30.02 -28.59 10.58
CA GLU A 654 29.13 -27.64 11.24
C GLU A 654 29.32 -27.74 12.76
N ILE A 655 30.24 -26.94 13.29
CA ILE A 655 30.51 -26.80 14.72
C ILE A 655 30.00 -25.43 15.17
N HIS A 656 29.07 -25.44 16.13
CA HIS A 656 28.53 -24.26 16.77
C HIS A 656 29.32 -23.96 18.03
N VAL A 657 29.87 -22.74 18.13
CA VAL A 657 30.54 -22.26 19.33
C VAL A 657 29.60 -21.32 20.06
N HIS A 658 29.30 -21.63 21.32
CA HIS A 658 28.42 -20.86 22.20
C HIS A 658 29.20 -19.71 22.86
N PRO A 659 28.53 -18.66 23.35
CA PRO A 659 29.19 -17.52 24.02
C PRO A 659 30.02 -17.90 25.26
N ASP A 660 29.68 -19.00 25.93
CA ASP A 660 30.41 -19.55 27.08
C ASP A 660 31.61 -20.43 26.68
N GLY A 661 31.89 -20.54 25.37
CA GLY A 661 32.95 -21.37 24.80
C GLY A 661 32.57 -22.84 24.62
N HIS A 662 31.36 -23.25 25.02
CA HIS A 662 30.86 -24.59 24.74
C HIS A 662 30.76 -24.82 23.22
N ARG A 663 30.95 -26.06 22.77
CA ARG A 663 30.86 -26.44 21.36
C ARG A 663 29.78 -27.50 21.19
N SER A 664 28.88 -27.29 20.24
CA SER A 664 27.87 -28.27 19.84
C SER A 664 27.91 -28.50 18.33
N ALA A 665 27.31 -29.59 17.87
CA ALA A 665 27.14 -29.88 16.45
C ALA A 665 25.84 -30.68 16.25
N PRO A 666 25.19 -30.59 15.08
CA PRO A 666 24.08 -31.48 14.73
C PRO A 666 24.50 -32.95 14.77
N ALA A 667 23.62 -33.85 15.24
CA ALA A 667 23.92 -35.28 15.38
C ALA A 667 24.31 -35.98 14.07
N ASP A 668 23.96 -35.38 12.92
CA ASP A 668 24.25 -35.86 11.58
C ASP A 668 25.23 -34.95 10.82
N ALA A 669 26.02 -34.12 11.51
CA ALA A 669 26.93 -33.15 10.92
C ALA A 669 27.90 -33.77 9.89
N LEU A 670 28.54 -34.90 10.24
CA LEU A 670 29.45 -35.60 9.34
C LEU A 670 28.73 -36.14 8.09
N THR A 671 27.53 -36.70 8.27
CA THR A 671 26.70 -37.19 7.16
C THR A 671 26.27 -36.06 6.23
N ARG A 672 25.77 -34.94 6.77
CA ARG A 672 25.41 -33.75 5.98
C ARG A 672 26.60 -33.22 5.19
N ARG A 673 27.78 -33.21 5.80
CA ARG A 673 29.01 -32.76 5.16
C ARG A 673 29.43 -33.69 4.01
N LYS A 674 29.36 -35.01 4.17
CA LYS A 674 29.59 -35.96 3.06
C LYS A 674 28.61 -35.73 1.90
N LEU A 675 27.31 -35.52 2.19
CA LEU A 675 26.30 -35.22 1.17
C LEU A 675 26.56 -33.88 0.45
N PHE A 676 27.02 -32.86 1.19
CA PHE A 676 27.47 -31.61 0.59
C PHE A 676 28.66 -31.84 -0.35
N LEU A 677 29.66 -32.62 0.06
CA LEU A 677 30.83 -32.94 -0.77
C LEU A 677 30.44 -33.72 -2.03
N HIS A 678 29.46 -34.62 -1.97
CA HIS A 678 28.88 -35.23 -3.17
C HIS A 678 28.27 -34.18 -4.11
N THR A 679 27.53 -33.21 -3.56
CA THR A 679 26.94 -32.12 -4.33
C THR A 679 28.03 -31.25 -4.97
N LEU A 680 29.07 -30.90 -4.20
CA LEU A 680 30.21 -30.12 -4.67
C LEU A 680 30.94 -30.81 -5.81
N VAL A 681 31.31 -32.09 -5.65
CA VAL A 681 32.02 -32.86 -6.71
C VAL A 681 31.15 -32.98 -7.95
N HIS A 682 29.84 -33.16 -7.81
CA HIS A 682 28.91 -33.17 -8.94
C HIS A 682 28.83 -31.81 -9.65
N VAL A 683 28.83 -30.70 -8.92
CA VAL A 683 28.85 -29.34 -9.51
C VAL A 683 30.19 -29.05 -10.18
N LEU A 684 31.31 -29.58 -9.64
CA LEU A 684 32.67 -29.45 -10.19
C LEU A 684 32.90 -30.26 -11.47
N LEU A 685 32.43 -31.52 -11.49
CA LEU A 685 32.81 -32.51 -12.50
C LEU A 685 31.65 -32.93 -13.41
N GLY A 686 30.41 -32.55 -13.07
CA GLY A 686 29.20 -32.97 -13.77
C GLY A 686 28.61 -34.29 -13.27
N ASP A 687 27.84 -34.95 -14.14
CA ASP A 687 27.12 -36.18 -13.80
C ASP A 687 28.06 -37.32 -13.42
N LEU A 688 27.85 -37.87 -12.22
CA LEU A 688 28.62 -39.00 -11.71
C LEU A 688 27.84 -40.30 -11.89
N ASN A 689 28.48 -41.29 -12.50
CA ASN A 689 27.89 -42.63 -12.62
C ASN A 689 27.83 -43.34 -11.24
N SER A 690 27.10 -44.45 -11.16
CA SER A 690 26.91 -45.16 -9.88
C SER A 690 28.21 -45.69 -9.27
N ALA A 691 29.18 -46.10 -10.09
CA ALA A 691 30.48 -46.60 -9.62
C ALA A 691 31.35 -45.46 -9.09
N GLN A 692 31.38 -44.32 -9.78
CA GLN A 692 32.03 -43.09 -9.33
C GLN A 692 31.43 -42.57 -8.02
N ARG A 693 30.10 -42.61 -7.87
CA ARG A 693 29.43 -42.25 -6.60
C ARG A 693 29.84 -43.17 -5.44
N ALA A 694 29.91 -44.48 -5.67
CA ALA A 694 30.35 -45.44 -4.65
C ALA A 694 31.84 -45.27 -4.28
N ALA A 695 32.69 -45.03 -5.27
CA ALA A 695 34.11 -44.72 -5.06
C ALA A 695 34.28 -43.43 -4.24
N LEU A 696 33.53 -42.38 -4.58
CA LEU A 696 33.56 -41.11 -3.85
C LEU A 696 33.13 -41.28 -2.38
N ASP A 697 32.06 -42.03 -2.10
CA ASP A 697 31.59 -42.27 -0.73
C ASP A 697 32.62 -43.03 0.12
N THR A 698 33.23 -44.06 -0.48
CA THR A 698 34.31 -44.84 0.14
C THR A 698 35.52 -43.96 0.44
N ALA A 699 35.94 -43.15 -0.53
CA ALA A 699 37.06 -42.23 -0.38
C ALA A 699 36.79 -41.16 0.67
N LEU A 700 35.62 -40.50 0.66
CA LEU A 700 35.23 -39.50 1.65
C LEU A 700 35.28 -40.05 3.08
N THR A 701 34.79 -41.29 3.28
CA THR A 701 34.85 -41.95 4.58
C THR A 701 36.29 -42.17 5.03
N ALA A 702 37.17 -42.63 4.13
CA ALA A 702 38.59 -42.80 4.42
C ALA A 702 39.30 -41.46 4.70
N THR A 703 38.96 -40.39 3.96
CA THR A 703 39.54 -39.04 4.10
C THR A 703 39.26 -38.41 5.47
N TYR A 704 38.06 -38.58 6.03
CA TYR A 704 37.80 -38.14 7.40
C TYR A 704 38.49 -39.02 8.44
N ALA A 705 38.49 -40.35 8.22
CA ALA A 705 39.10 -41.29 9.15
C ALA A 705 40.61 -41.07 9.32
N THR A 706 41.34 -40.62 8.29
CA THR A 706 42.79 -40.36 8.37
C THR A 706 43.18 -39.17 9.23
N VAL A 707 42.34 -38.13 9.29
CA VAL A 707 42.49 -37.05 10.28
C VAL A 707 41.82 -37.38 11.62
N GLY A 708 41.35 -38.62 11.75
CA GLY A 708 40.74 -39.16 12.96
C GLY A 708 39.33 -38.62 13.24
N ILE A 709 38.62 -38.11 12.23
CA ILE A 709 37.20 -37.74 12.34
C ILE A 709 36.37 -38.98 11.98
N THR A 710 35.57 -39.48 12.92
CA THR A 710 34.73 -40.68 12.76
C THR A 710 33.28 -40.39 13.15
N ASP A 711 32.42 -41.40 13.24
CA ASP A 711 31.03 -41.22 13.71
C ASP A 711 30.95 -40.85 15.21
N ASP A 712 32.06 -40.88 15.95
CA ASP A 712 32.15 -40.40 17.33
C ASP A 712 32.21 -38.85 17.37
N PRO A 713 31.20 -38.16 17.92
CA PRO A 713 31.16 -36.70 17.98
C PRO A 713 32.34 -36.06 18.73
N ALA A 714 33.00 -36.79 19.65
CA ALA A 714 34.18 -36.28 20.36
C ALA A 714 35.33 -35.96 19.39
N THR A 715 35.33 -36.54 18.20
CA THR A 715 36.38 -36.36 17.19
C THR A 715 36.15 -35.15 16.27
N TRP A 716 34.94 -34.59 16.23
CA TRP A 716 34.53 -33.61 15.20
C TRP A 716 35.13 -32.21 15.35
N THR A 717 35.84 -31.96 16.44
CA THR A 717 36.57 -30.69 16.67
C THR A 717 37.98 -30.69 16.10
N ARG A 718 38.44 -31.83 15.55
CA ARG A 718 39.74 -31.94 14.88
C ARG A 718 39.75 -31.14 13.57
N PRO A 719 40.93 -30.69 13.11
CA PRO A 719 41.05 -30.01 11.82
C PRO A 719 40.46 -30.87 10.69
N ALA A 720 39.61 -30.26 9.87
CA ALA A 720 39.02 -30.92 8.73
C ALA A 720 40.09 -31.27 7.66
N PRO A 721 39.91 -32.36 6.90
CA PRO A 721 40.80 -32.70 5.80
C PRO A 721 40.62 -31.73 4.61
N THR A 722 41.36 -31.94 3.52
CA THR A 722 41.28 -31.10 2.31
C THR A 722 40.98 -31.93 1.05
N LEU A 723 40.78 -31.26 -0.09
CA LEU A 723 40.56 -31.93 -1.37
C LEU A 723 41.77 -32.76 -1.81
N THR A 724 43.01 -32.32 -1.52
CA THR A 724 44.22 -33.14 -1.76
C THR A 724 44.10 -34.50 -1.09
N ALA A 725 43.71 -34.52 0.19
CA ALA A 725 43.54 -35.78 0.93
C ALA A 725 42.48 -36.67 0.27
N LEU A 726 41.37 -36.11 -0.22
CA LEU A 726 40.36 -36.87 -0.95
C LEU A 726 40.92 -37.50 -2.24
N ARG A 727 41.68 -36.73 -3.04
CA ARG A 727 42.28 -37.26 -4.27
C ARG A 727 43.22 -38.43 -3.99
N GLU A 728 44.11 -38.28 -3.01
CA GLU A 728 45.04 -39.34 -2.63
C GLU A 728 44.33 -40.62 -2.17
N HIS A 729 43.17 -40.49 -1.54
CA HIS A 729 42.35 -41.63 -1.15
C HIS A 729 41.67 -42.30 -2.35
N LEU A 730 41.20 -41.52 -3.32
CA LEU A 730 40.66 -42.05 -4.58
C LEU A 730 41.72 -42.83 -5.37
N GLU A 731 42.95 -42.32 -5.45
CA GLU A 731 44.08 -43.01 -6.12
C GLU A 731 44.41 -44.37 -5.48
N ARG A 732 44.14 -44.53 -4.18
CA ARG A 732 44.40 -45.77 -3.43
C ARG A 732 43.32 -46.84 -3.56
N LEU A 733 42.13 -46.51 -4.08
CA LEU A 733 41.01 -47.47 -4.17
C LEU A 733 41.17 -48.50 -5.30
N ASP A 734 42.21 -48.42 -6.13
CA ASP A 734 42.55 -49.34 -7.24
C ASP A 734 41.32 -49.75 -8.10
N THR A 735 40.46 -48.79 -8.42
CA THR A 735 39.34 -48.96 -9.35
C THR A 735 39.41 -47.91 -10.46
N VAL A 736 38.97 -48.28 -11.66
CA VAL A 736 38.94 -47.38 -12.82
C VAL A 736 38.16 -46.10 -12.50
N SER A 737 36.97 -46.22 -11.89
CA SER A 737 36.14 -45.07 -11.54
C SER A 737 36.76 -44.13 -10.50
N ALA A 738 37.53 -44.67 -9.53
CA ALA A 738 38.23 -43.84 -8.56
C ALA A 738 39.43 -43.10 -9.20
N ALA A 739 40.16 -43.76 -10.11
CA ALA A 739 41.24 -43.16 -10.86
C ALA A 739 40.74 -42.03 -11.79
N GLU A 740 39.60 -42.22 -12.46
CA GLU A 740 38.95 -41.17 -13.26
C GLU A 740 38.58 -39.94 -12.42
N LEU A 741 37.96 -40.15 -11.25
CA LEU A 741 37.61 -39.06 -10.33
C LEU A 741 38.85 -38.35 -9.80
N ALA A 742 39.90 -39.09 -9.41
CA ALA A 742 41.14 -38.51 -8.93
C ALA A 742 41.81 -37.62 -10.00
N ALA A 743 41.86 -38.10 -11.24
CA ALA A 743 42.37 -37.34 -12.37
C ALA A 743 41.54 -36.07 -12.62
N ALA A 744 40.21 -36.18 -12.57
CA ALA A 744 39.31 -35.05 -12.75
C ALA A 744 39.40 -33.99 -11.64
N LEU A 745 39.77 -34.39 -10.41
CA LEU A 745 40.00 -33.46 -9.28
C LEU A 745 41.37 -32.77 -9.32
N HIS A 746 42.31 -33.23 -10.15
CA HIS A 746 43.68 -32.69 -10.23
C HIS A 746 43.76 -31.15 -10.35
N PRO A 747 42.93 -30.47 -11.16
CA PRO A 747 42.98 -29.00 -11.28
C PRO A 747 42.73 -28.25 -9.97
N TYR A 748 42.04 -28.87 -9.00
CA TYR A 748 41.57 -28.25 -7.76
C TYR A 748 42.43 -28.57 -6.54
N VAL A 749 43.56 -29.27 -6.70
CA VAL A 749 44.38 -29.75 -5.57
C VAL A 749 45.87 -29.53 -5.80
N GLY A 750 46.63 -29.36 -4.71
CA GLY A 750 48.09 -29.25 -4.73
C GLY A 750 48.61 -28.14 -5.65
N GLY A 751 49.32 -28.52 -6.73
CA GLY A 751 49.83 -27.58 -7.74
C GLY A 751 48.87 -27.29 -8.90
N GLY A 752 47.62 -27.76 -8.83
CA GLY A 752 46.60 -27.49 -9.84
C GLY A 752 46.23 -26.01 -9.93
N ALA A 753 45.76 -25.59 -11.12
CA ALA A 753 45.47 -24.18 -11.41
C ALA A 753 44.48 -23.51 -10.45
N TYR A 754 43.60 -24.29 -9.82
CA TYR A 754 42.52 -23.82 -8.95
C TYR A 754 42.66 -24.28 -7.49
N ALA A 755 43.79 -24.91 -7.13
CA ALA A 755 44.03 -25.44 -5.78
C ALA A 755 43.95 -24.36 -4.70
N GLY A 756 44.43 -23.15 -5.00
CA GLY A 756 44.40 -22.00 -4.10
C GLY A 756 43.00 -21.54 -3.67
N LEU A 757 41.92 -22.04 -4.29
CA LEU A 757 40.54 -21.68 -3.97
C LEU A 757 39.91 -22.59 -2.91
N LEU A 758 40.14 -23.91 -3.04
CA LEU A 758 39.37 -24.95 -2.34
C LEU A 758 40.23 -25.87 -1.47
N ASP A 759 41.54 -25.93 -1.73
CA ASP A 759 42.44 -26.91 -1.13
C ASP A 759 43.29 -26.26 -0.02
N GLY A 760 42.75 -26.28 1.19
CA GLY A 760 43.39 -25.77 2.38
C GLY A 760 42.39 -25.49 3.50
N PRO A 761 42.86 -25.13 4.71
CA PRO A 761 41.98 -24.72 5.81
C PRO A 761 41.27 -23.41 5.47
N THR A 762 40.07 -23.22 6.02
CA THR A 762 39.36 -21.94 5.98
C THR A 762 40.21 -20.87 6.66
N THR A 763 40.39 -19.72 5.99
CA THR A 763 41.29 -18.66 6.46
C THR A 763 40.55 -17.48 7.10
N THR A 764 39.23 -17.39 6.95
CA THR A 764 38.43 -16.26 7.41
C THR A 764 37.13 -16.70 8.08
N ASP A 765 36.80 -16.08 9.21
CA ASP A 765 35.47 -16.14 9.85
C ASP A 765 34.91 -14.71 9.94
N PRO A 766 34.12 -14.25 8.94
CA PRO A 766 33.67 -12.87 8.91
C PRO A 766 32.60 -12.61 9.97
N HIS A 767 32.75 -11.54 10.75
CA HIS A 767 31.73 -11.04 11.67
C HIS A 767 31.23 -9.67 11.22
N GLY A 768 30.11 -9.22 11.78
CA GLY A 768 29.49 -7.92 11.47
C GLY A 768 28.07 -8.01 10.91
N ALA A 769 27.41 -6.86 10.83
CA ALA A 769 26.02 -6.74 10.38
C ALA A 769 25.87 -6.91 8.86
N LEU A 770 26.90 -6.58 8.07
CA LEU A 770 26.96 -6.80 6.63
C LEU A 770 28.23 -7.59 6.28
N VAL A 771 28.07 -8.71 5.58
CA VAL A 771 29.17 -9.51 5.03
C VAL A 771 28.96 -9.68 3.53
N VAL A 772 29.94 -9.29 2.72
CA VAL A 772 29.91 -9.39 1.26
C VAL A 772 31.01 -10.34 0.81
N TYR A 773 30.62 -11.43 0.14
CA TYR A 773 31.52 -12.37 -0.51
C TYR A 773 31.59 -12.03 -2.00
N SER A 774 32.66 -11.38 -2.41
CA SER A 774 32.95 -11.06 -3.80
C SER A 774 33.59 -12.25 -4.50
N LEU A 775 33.06 -12.62 -5.66
CA LEU A 775 33.60 -13.69 -6.52
C LEU A 775 34.32 -13.14 -7.76
N ARG A 776 34.56 -11.83 -7.84
CA ARG A 776 35.20 -11.18 -9.01
C ARG A 776 36.59 -11.71 -9.32
N GLU A 777 37.35 -12.10 -8.28
CA GLU A 777 38.70 -12.68 -8.42
C GLU A 777 38.66 -14.17 -8.81
N MET A 778 37.48 -14.80 -8.83
CA MET A 778 37.34 -16.20 -9.27
C MET A 778 37.20 -16.28 -10.79
N PRO A 779 37.78 -17.30 -11.44
CA PRO A 779 37.46 -17.62 -12.83
C PRO A 779 35.95 -17.81 -13.04
N GLU A 780 35.43 -17.39 -14.19
CA GLU A 780 34.00 -17.39 -14.50
C GLU A 780 33.37 -18.78 -14.32
N GLU A 781 34.08 -19.83 -14.75
CA GLU A 781 33.64 -21.21 -14.65
C GLU A 781 33.51 -21.71 -13.20
N LEU A 782 34.17 -21.02 -12.25
CA LEU A 782 34.22 -21.39 -10.83
C LEU A 782 33.35 -20.50 -9.93
N LYS A 783 32.76 -19.42 -10.45
CA LYS A 783 31.83 -18.58 -9.69
C LYS A 783 30.66 -19.40 -9.13
N THR A 784 30.13 -20.37 -9.89
CA THR A 784 29.10 -21.30 -9.41
C THR A 784 29.51 -22.07 -8.15
N ILE A 785 30.77 -22.51 -8.09
CA ILE A 785 31.35 -23.19 -6.93
C ILE A 785 31.52 -22.22 -5.77
N GLY A 786 32.02 -21.01 -6.03
CA GLY A 786 32.12 -19.95 -5.04
C GLY A 786 30.77 -19.69 -4.36
N THR A 787 29.71 -19.50 -5.15
CA THR A 787 28.34 -19.33 -4.65
C THR A 787 27.89 -20.51 -3.79
N LEU A 788 28.13 -21.76 -4.24
CA LEU A 788 27.76 -22.96 -3.48
C LEU A 788 28.48 -23.04 -2.12
N LEU A 789 29.78 -22.77 -2.09
CA LEU A 789 30.58 -22.76 -0.86
C LEU A 789 30.11 -21.69 0.12
N VAL A 790 29.86 -20.48 -0.37
CA VAL A 790 29.40 -19.38 0.48
C VAL A 790 28.00 -19.67 1.02
N LEU A 791 27.10 -20.22 0.21
CA LEU A 791 25.78 -20.63 0.68
C LEU A 791 25.86 -21.71 1.77
N ASP A 792 26.75 -22.69 1.63
CA ASP A 792 26.99 -23.70 2.67
C ASP A 792 27.57 -23.10 3.95
N ALA A 793 28.62 -22.28 3.84
CA ALA A 793 29.24 -21.60 4.97
C ALA A 793 28.23 -20.71 5.71
N THR A 794 27.42 -19.96 4.95
CA THR A 794 26.35 -19.13 5.49
C THR A 794 25.27 -20.00 6.14
N GLY A 795 24.89 -21.12 5.53
CA GLY A 795 23.89 -22.02 6.09
C GLY A 795 24.28 -22.62 7.43
N ARG A 796 25.56 -22.97 7.61
CA ARG A 796 26.11 -23.41 8.91
C ARG A 796 26.02 -22.32 9.98
N ARG A 797 26.31 -21.07 9.61
CA ARG A 797 26.19 -19.92 10.52
C ARG A 797 24.73 -19.63 10.88
N VAL A 798 23.85 -19.60 9.88
CA VAL A 798 22.41 -19.35 10.06
C VAL A 798 21.74 -20.42 10.92
N SER A 799 22.17 -21.68 10.80
CA SER A 799 21.57 -22.80 11.53
C SER A 799 22.03 -22.91 12.99
N ASN A 800 22.98 -22.07 13.42
CA ASN A 800 23.51 -22.07 14.79
C ASN A 800 22.41 -21.72 15.82
N PRO A 801 22.00 -22.66 16.70
CA PRO A 801 20.93 -22.41 17.67
C PRO A 801 21.34 -21.44 18.78
N SER A 802 22.64 -21.21 19.00
CA SER A 802 23.16 -20.28 20.01
C SER A 802 23.12 -18.82 19.56
N ASP A 803 22.88 -18.57 18.27
CA ASP A 803 22.90 -17.23 17.68
C ASP A 803 21.73 -17.04 16.70
N ARG A 804 20.52 -17.00 17.28
CA ARG A 804 19.26 -16.78 16.56
C ARG A 804 18.98 -15.30 16.41
N ARG A 805 19.04 -14.81 15.17
CA ARG A 805 18.79 -13.42 14.79
C ARG A 805 18.13 -13.37 13.43
N ALA A 806 17.44 -12.26 13.14
CA ALA A 806 16.94 -11.99 11.80
C ALA A 806 18.11 -11.81 10.82
N ARG A 807 18.14 -12.64 9.77
CA ARG A 807 19.20 -12.60 8.75
C ARG A 807 18.62 -12.62 7.34
N MET A 808 19.29 -11.95 6.42
CA MET A 808 19.00 -12.03 5.00
C MET A 808 20.24 -12.49 4.24
N VAL A 809 20.05 -13.48 3.38
CA VAL A 809 21.08 -14.02 2.50
C VAL A 809 20.71 -13.66 1.07
N THR A 810 21.49 -12.78 0.44
CA THR A 810 21.27 -12.31 -0.93
C THR A 810 22.21 -13.05 -1.88
N VAL A 811 21.64 -13.67 -2.91
CA VAL A 811 22.38 -14.28 -4.01
C VAL A 811 22.10 -13.46 -5.26
N ASP A 812 23.06 -12.61 -5.63
CA ASP A 812 22.98 -11.92 -6.92
C ASP A 812 23.39 -12.86 -8.06
N GLU A 813 22.78 -12.67 -9.22
CA GLU A 813 22.90 -13.55 -10.39
C GLU A 813 22.76 -15.05 -10.06
N ALA A 814 21.76 -15.38 -9.22
CA ALA A 814 21.54 -16.77 -8.77
C ALA A 814 21.31 -17.76 -9.92
N TRP A 815 20.96 -17.29 -11.12
CA TRP A 815 20.81 -18.12 -12.32
C TRP A 815 22.08 -18.93 -12.64
N LEU A 816 23.28 -18.41 -12.30
CA LEU A 816 24.55 -19.11 -12.46
C LEU A 816 24.55 -20.48 -11.77
N LEU A 817 24.02 -20.55 -10.55
CA LEU A 817 23.88 -21.80 -9.79
C LEU A 817 22.70 -22.65 -10.27
N MET A 818 21.64 -22.01 -10.78
CA MET A 818 20.40 -22.69 -11.17
C MET A 818 20.50 -23.46 -12.49
N ARG A 819 21.48 -23.15 -13.34
CA ARG A 819 21.78 -23.91 -14.58
C ARG A 819 22.13 -25.37 -14.32
N GLN A 820 22.64 -25.69 -13.13
CA GLN A 820 22.99 -27.04 -12.74
C GLN A 820 21.92 -27.63 -11.81
N PRO A 821 21.34 -28.81 -12.11
CA PRO A 821 20.28 -29.41 -11.29
C PRO A 821 20.64 -29.59 -9.82
N ALA A 822 21.88 -30.00 -9.52
CA ALA A 822 22.34 -30.16 -8.14
C ALA A 822 22.48 -28.82 -7.40
N GLY A 823 22.94 -27.77 -8.09
CA GLY A 823 23.03 -26.41 -7.57
C GLY A 823 21.65 -25.82 -7.29
N ALA A 824 20.72 -25.91 -8.25
CA ALA A 824 19.32 -25.52 -8.06
C ALA A 824 18.67 -26.28 -6.88
N GLY A 825 18.92 -27.59 -6.79
CA GLY A 825 18.42 -28.42 -5.69
C GLY A 825 18.99 -28.00 -4.33
N PHE A 826 20.25 -27.57 -4.28
CA PHE A 826 20.86 -27.02 -3.07
C PHE A 826 20.21 -25.69 -2.67
N LEU A 827 20.07 -24.75 -3.60
CA LEU A 827 19.44 -23.45 -3.35
C LEU A 827 17.99 -23.60 -2.85
N PHE A 828 17.23 -24.54 -3.43
CA PHE A 828 15.88 -24.85 -2.98
C PHE A 828 15.84 -25.40 -1.55
N ARG A 829 16.78 -26.27 -1.18
CA ARG A 829 16.90 -26.77 0.21
C ARG A 829 17.30 -25.64 1.16
N ALA A 830 18.22 -24.76 0.75
CA ALA A 830 18.63 -23.59 1.54
C ALA A 830 17.44 -22.66 1.81
N ALA A 831 16.64 -22.32 0.78
CA ALA A 831 15.43 -21.49 0.92
C ALA A 831 14.41 -22.06 1.93
N LYS A 832 14.26 -23.40 1.96
CA LYS A 832 13.38 -24.10 2.92
C LYS A 832 13.98 -24.24 4.32
N SER A 833 15.31 -24.24 4.43
CA SER A 833 16.02 -24.34 5.70
C SER A 833 16.07 -22.98 6.39
N PHE A 834 16.51 -21.94 5.70
CA PHE A 834 16.70 -20.59 6.27
C PHE A 834 15.46 -20.04 6.95
N ARG A 835 14.27 -20.26 6.37
CA ARG A 835 12.99 -19.85 6.99
C ARG A 835 12.75 -20.46 8.38
N LYS A 836 13.35 -21.60 8.71
CA LYS A 836 13.23 -22.25 10.04
C LYS A 836 14.18 -21.64 11.09
N HIS A 837 15.12 -20.82 10.64
CA HIS A 837 16.21 -20.25 11.43
C HIS A 837 16.14 -18.71 11.42
N TRP A 838 14.94 -18.14 11.27
CA TRP A 838 14.71 -16.69 11.22
C TRP A 838 15.54 -15.99 10.14
N ALA A 839 15.78 -16.68 9.01
CA ALA A 839 16.54 -16.16 7.89
C ALA A 839 15.72 -16.17 6.59
N GLY A 840 15.88 -15.13 5.77
CA GLY A 840 15.29 -15.00 4.44
C GLY A 840 16.35 -15.15 3.34
N LEU A 841 15.99 -15.82 2.25
CA LEU A 841 16.79 -15.87 1.03
C LEU A 841 16.27 -14.83 0.03
N THR A 842 17.14 -13.95 -0.45
CA THR A 842 16.86 -13.04 -1.56
C THR A 842 17.57 -13.53 -2.81
N ILE A 843 16.81 -13.74 -3.88
CA ILE A 843 17.34 -14.10 -5.20
C ILE A 843 17.10 -12.94 -6.16
N ALA A 844 18.16 -12.44 -6.77
CA ALA A 844 18.10 -11.40 -7.79
C ALA A 844 18.64 -11.97 -9.12
N THR A 845 17.86 -11.91 -10.20
CA THR A 845 18.32 -12.35 -11.53
C THR A 845 17.86 -11.41 -12.64
N GLN A 846 18.71 -11.27 -13.66
CA GLN A 846 18.35 -10.57 -14.90
C GLN A 846 17.63 -11.48 -15.90
N ASP A 847 17.91 -12.77 -15.86
CA ASP A 847 17.34 -13.77 -16.73
C ASP A 847 16.22 -14.52 -16.01
N ALA A 848 14.98 -14.08 -16.24
CA ALA A 848 13.81 -14.76 -15.71
C ALA A 848 13.53 -16.08 -16.42
N ALA A 849 13.86 -16.19 -17.71
CA ALA A 849 13.59 -17.39 -18.50
C ALA A 849 14.46 -18.56 -18.01
N ASP A 850 15.74 -18.31 -17.74
CA ASP A 850 16.65 -19.33 -17.22
C ASP A 850 16.18 -19.88 -15.87
N VAL A 851 15.75 -19.00 -14.96
CA VAL A 851 15.22 -19.40 -13.64
C VAL A 851 13.89 -20.15 -13.78
N LEU A 852 13.01 -19.73 -14.68
CA LEU A 852 11.68 -20.31 -14.84
C LEU A 852 11.67 -21.56 -15.74
N SER A 853 12.75 -21.83 -16.48
CA SER A 853 12.86 -23.01 -17.36
C SER A 853 12.84 -24.36 -16.62
N THR A 854 13.11 -24.37 -15.32
CA THR A 854 13.20 -25.59 -14.50
C THR A 854 12.09 -25.68 -13.45
N GLU A 855 11.65 -26.91 -13.12
CA GLU A 855 10.66 -27.13 -12.06
C GLU A 855 11.15 -26.62 -10.70
N LEU A 856 12.43 -26.85 -10.37
CA LEU A 856 13.04 -26.37 -9.14
C LEU A 856 13.08 -24.84 -9.08
N GLY A 857 13.40 -24.17 -10.19
CA GLY A 857 13.41 -22.71 -10.22
C GLY A 857 12.02 -22.10 -10.06
N ARG A 858 11.01 -22.64 -10.74
CA ARG A 858 9.59 -22.28 -10.51
C ARG A 858 9.19 -22.50 -9.04
N ALA A 859 9.64 -23.59 -8.43
CA ALA A 859 9.38 -23.87 -7.02
C ALA A 859 10.06 -22.86 -6.08
N ILE A 860 11.28 -22.43 -6.37
CA ILE A 860 11.97 -21.39 -5.58
C ILE A 860 11.21 -20.06 -5.66
N VAL A 861 10.86 -19.64 -6.88
CA VAL A 861 10.15 -18.39 -7.15
C VAL A 861 8.77 -18.36 -6.47
N SER A 862 7.96 -19.40 -6.67
CA SER A 862 6.61 -19.49 -6.10
C SER A 862 6.59 -19.57 -4.57
N ASN A 863 7.68 -20.05 -3.95
CA ASN A 863 7.80 -20.10 -2.49
C ASN A 863 8.29 -18.77 -1.88
N ALA A 864 8.70 -17.78 -2.67
CA ALA A 864 9.06 -16.47 -2.14
C ALA A 864 7.80 -15.69 -1.76
N ALA A 865 7.71 -15.28 -0.49
CA ALA A 865 6.58 -14.50 0.03
C ALA A 865 6.54 -13.07 -0.54
N THR A 866 7.71 -12.49 -0.82
CA THR A 866 7.86 -11.19 -1.46
C THR A 866 8.40 -11.39 -2.87
N GLN A 867 7.72 -10.84 -3.86
CA GLN A 867 8.11 -10.98 -5.26
C GLN A 867 8.14 -9.60 -5.91
N ILE A 868 9.26 -9.25 -6.54
CA ILE A 868 9.44 -7.96 -7.20
C ILE A 868 9.73 -8.20 -8.66
N LEU A 869 8.87 -7.67 -9.51
CA LEU A 869 8.97 -7.75 -10.96
C LEU A 869 9.22 -6.35 -11.50
N LEU A 870 10.45 -6.09 -11.95
CA LEU A 870 10.79 -4.87 -12.66
C LEU A 870 10.52 -5.03 -14.15
N ARG A 871 10.92 -4.06 -14.97
CA ARG A 871 10.76 -4.13 -16.43
C ARG A 871 11.28 -5.46 -17.00
N GLN A 872 10.42 -6.14 -17.77
CA GLN A 872 10.75 -7.42 -18.40
C GLN A 872 11.13 -7.26 -19.87
N ALA A 873 11.82 -8.26 -20.42
CA ALA A 873 12.06 -8.35 -21.86
C ALA A 873 10.82 -8.95 -22.55
N PRO A 874 10.42 -8.48 -23.75
CA PRO A 874 9.25 -9.00 -24.46
C PRO A 874 9.26 -10.51 -24.67
N GLN A 875 10.42 -11.12 -24.90
CA GLN A 875 10.54 -12.57 -25.09
C GLN A 875 10.34 -13.40 -23.82
N ALA A 876 10.45 -12.81 -22.62
CA ALA A 876 10.31 -13.52 -21.34
C ALA A 876 8.96 -13.28 -20.66
N ILE A 877 8.15 -12.33 -21.16
CA ILE A 877 6.94 -11.87 -20.46
C ILE A 877 5.89 -12.96 -20.30
N ASP A 878 5.71 -13.84 -21.29
CA ASP A 878 4.69 -14.88 -21.24
C ASP A 878 5.01 -15.94 -20.17
N GLU A 879 6.28 -16.30 -20.01
CA GLU A 879 6.71 -17.24 -18.99
C GLU A 879 6.62 -16.62 -17.58
N VAL A 880 7.05 -15.37 -17.43
CA VAL A 880 6.87 -14.60 -16.18
C VAL A 880 5.38 -14.47 -15.86
N ALA A 881 4.55 -14.15 -16.84
CA ALA A 881 3.11 -14.05 -16.66
C ALA A 881 2.48 -15.35 -16.16
N SER A 882 2.89 -16.48 -16.74
CA SER A 882 2.43 -17.80 -16.32
C SER A 882 2.89 -18.14 -14.91
N ALA A 883 4.17 -17.97 -14.61
CA ALA A 883 4.76 -18.32 -13.32
C ALA A 883 4.18 -17.50 -12.15
N PHE A 884 3.95 -16.20 -12.39
CA PHE A 884 3.44 -15.28 -11.38
C PHE A 884 1.93 -15.08 -11.47
N ARG A 885 1.21 -15.71 -12.40
CA ARG A 885 -0.24 -15.49 -12.62
C ARG A 885 -0.54 -14.00 -12.82
N LEU A 886 0.19 -13.36 -13.75
CA LEU A 886 0.00 -11.96 -14.06
C LEU A 886 -1.24 -11.76 -14.93
N SER A 887 -2.04 -10.73 -14.63
CA SER A 887 -3.08 -10.26 -15.54
C SER A 887 -2.43 -9.70 -16.82
N ALA A 888 -3.18 -9.60 -17.92
CA ALA A 888 -2.64 -8.97 -19.13
C ALA A 888 -2.32 -7.48 -18.92
N GLY A 889 -3.03 -6.79 -18.00
CA GLY A 889 -2.72 -5.42 -17.62
C GLY A 889 -1.38 -5.29 -16.89
N GLU A 890 -1.11 -6.20 -15.95
CA GLU A 890 0.17 -6.29 -15.25
C GLU A 890 1.32 -6.59 -16.22
N GLN A 891 1.11 -7.48 -17.19
CA GLN A 891 2.09 -7.77 -18.24
C GLN A 891 2.40 -6.53 -19.07
N GLN A 892 1.37 -5.82 -19.53
CA GLN A 892 1.53 -4.61 -20.33
C GLN A 892 2.27 -3.51 -19.55
N PHE A 893 1.99 -3.37 -18.26
CA PHE A 893 2.74 -2.48 -17.37
C PHE A 893 4.22 -2.88 -17.29
N LEU A 894 4.55 -4.15 -17.04
CA LEU A 894 5.94 -4.60 -16.93
C LEU A 894 6.76 -4.43 -18.21
N LEU A 895 6.12 -4.43 -19.39
CA LEU A 895 6.80 -4.15 -20.66
C LEU A 895 7.17 -2.67 -20.81
N ALA A 896 6.33 -1.77 -20.26
CA ALA A 896 6.47 -0.32 -20.38
C ALA A 896 7.07 0.37 -19.14
N ALA A 897 7.28 -0.36 -18.04
CA ALA A 897 7.70 0.19 -16.76
C ALA A 897 8.99 1.04 -16.87
N PRO A 898 9.05 2.24 -16.26
CA PRO A 898 10.29 3.01 -16.15
C PRO A 898 11.39 2.25 -15.39
N ARG A 899 12.65 2.69 -15.54
CA ARG A 899 13.75 2.20 -14.69
C ARG A 899 13.45 2.55 -13.23
N GLY A 900 13.65 1.59 -12.32
CA GLY A 900 13.35 1.75 -10.90
C GLY A 900 11.87 1.56 -10.55
N SER A 901 11.02 1.25 -11.53
CA SER A 901 9.60 0.95 -11.31
C SER A 901 9.27 -0.51 -11.61
N GLY A 902 8.26 -1.02 -10.92
CA GLY A 902 7.84 -2.41 -11.09
C GLY A 902 6.57 -2.76 -10.32
N LEU A 903 6.26 -4.04 -10.27
CA LEU A 903 5.23 -4.63 -9.44
C LEU A 903 5.88 -5.26 -8.21
N LEU A 904 5.38 -4.91 -7.03
CA LEU A 904 5.68 -5.60 -5.78
C LEU A 904 4.48 -6.46 -5.42
N ALA A 905 4.71 -7.75 -5.19
CA ALA A 905 3.70 -8.70 -4.75
C ALA A 905 4.02 -9.26 -3.35
N ILE A 906 2.97 -9.36 -2.51
CA ILE A 906 3.01 -9.98 -1.18
C ILE A 906 1.95 -11.07 -1.12
N GLY A 907 2.23 -12.18 -0.44
CA GLY A 907 1.24 -13.24 -0.22
C GLY A 907 0.79 -13.96 -1.50
N GLY A 908 1.50 -13.75 -2.62
CA GLY A 908 1.26 -14.34 -3.93
C GLY A 908 0.25 -13.60 -4.82
N THR A 909 -0.75 -12.93 -4.25
CA THR A 909 -1.85 -12.30 -5.01
C THR A 909 -1.95 -10.78 -4.89
N ASP A 910 -1.53 -10.21 -3.76
CA ASP A 910 -1.65 -8.77 -3.53
C ASP A 910 -0.51 -8.04 -4.20
N ARG A 911 -0.83 -7.06 -5.03
CA ARG A 911 0.13 -6.37 -5.90
C ARG A 911 -0.07 -4.87 -5.92
N ALA A 912 1.03 -4.13 -5.91
CA ALA A 912 1.05 -2.71 -6.18
C ALA A 912 2.13 -2.37 -7.19
N VAL A 913 1.82 -1.36 -8.01
CA VAL A 913 2.81 -0.65 -8.80
C VAL A 913 3.60 0.25 -7.87
N PHE A 914 4.92 0.28 -8.05
CA PHE A 914 5.78 1.18 -7.30
C PHE A 914 6.87 1.81 -8.17
N GLY A 915 7.39 2.94 -7.69
CA GLY A 915 8.65 3.55 -8.14
C GLY A 915 9.60 3.71 -6.98
N SER A 916 10.85 3.28 -7.15
CA SER A 916 11.89 3.33 -6.11
C SER A 916 12.11 4.75 -5.59
N LEU A 917 12.21 4.89 -4.27
CA LEU A 917 12.50 6.16 -3.61
C LEU A 917 13.70 5.98 -2.68
N ALA A 918 14.72 6.81 -2.85
CA ALA A 918 15.89 6.90 -1.98
C ALA A 918 16.17 8.35 -1.62
N SER A 919 16.70 8.57 -0.41
CA SER A 919 17.29 9.85 -0.03
C SER A 919 18.56 10.12 -0.86
N PRO A 920 19.00 11.38 -1.00
CA PRO A 920 20.25 11.70 -1.69
C PRO A 920 21.48 10.98 -1.12
N ALA A 921 21.55 10.79 0.21
CA ALA A 921 22.67 10.06 0.81
C ALA A 921 22.60 8.56 0.51
N GLU A 922 21.41 7.95 0.57
CA GLU A 922 21.23 6.56 0.14
C GLU A 922 21.63 6.39 -1.34
N ASP A 923 21.14 7.28 -2.21
CA ASP A 923 21.41 7.27 -3.66
C ASP A 923 22.92 7.28 -3.97
N ALA A 924 23.67 8.15 -3.30
CA ALA A 924 25.13 8.24 -3.45
C ALA A 924 25.85 6.91 -3.12
N VAL A 925 25.30 6.11 -2.20
CA VAL A 925 25.88 4.83 -1.77
C VAL A 925 25.45 3.68 -2.68
N ILE A 926 24.19 3.68 -3.14
CA ILE A 926 23.58 2.55 -3.85
C ILE A 926 23.65 2.66 -5.38
N THR A 927 23.85 3.86 -5.94
CA THR A 927 23.83 4.07 -7.39
C THR A 927 24.80 3.14 -8.14
N SER A 928 24.35 2.61 -9.27
CA SER A 928 25.16 1.83 -10.19
C SER A 928 25.33 2.51 -11.56
N ASN A 929 25.01 3.81 -11.66
CA ASN A 929 25.16 4.56 -12.90
C ASN A 929 26.65 4.88 -13.16
N PRO A 930 27.27 4.37 -14.25
CA PRO A 930 28.69 4.61 -14.52
C PRO A 930 29.08 6.09 -14.58
N HIS A 931 28.19 6.96 -15.08
CA HIS A 931 28.45 8.39 -15.16
C HIS A 931 28.53 9.05 -13.77
N GLU A 932 27.66 8.63 -12.85
CA GLU A 932 27.71 9.11 -11.45
C GLU A 932 28.92 8.51 -10.72
N LEU A 933 29.23 7.23 -10.99
CA LEU A 933 30.39 6.53 -10.44
C LEU A 933 31.72 7.20 -10.81
N ALA A 934 31.86 7.68 -12.03
CA ALA A 934 33.05 8.40 -12.49
C ALA A 934 33.34 9.68 -11.66
N GLY A 935 32.31 10.29 -11.07
CA GLY A 935 32.45 11.49 -10.24
C GLY A 935 32.94 11.23 -8.80
N PHE A 936 32.90 9.98 -8.32
CA PHE A 936 33.27 9.64 -6.94
C PHE A 936 34.77 9.43 -6.71
N GLY A 937 35.60 9.49 -7.76
CA GLY A 937 37.04 9.25 -7.66
C GLY A 937 37.36 7.77 -7.45
N ASP A 938 38.25 7.22 -8.28
CA ASP A 938 38.63 5.82 -8.19
C ASP A 938 39.56 5.62 -6.98
N HIS A 939 39.06 5.02 -5.90
CA HIS A 939 39.84 4.68 -4.72
C HIS A 939 39.95 3.16 -4.62
N GLY A 940 40.84 2.61 -5.44
CA GLY A 940 41.30 1.23 -5.33
C GLY A 940 41.07 0.43 -6.59
N GLY A 941 41.66 0.88 -7.69
CA GLY A 941 41.95 0.01 -8.82
C GLY A 941 42.78 -1.19 -8.35
N SER A 942 42.35 -2.39 -8.73
CA SER A 942 43.09 -3.65 -8.60
C SER A 942 44.29 -3.73 -9.56
N ASP A 943 44.63 -2.63 -10.21
CA ASP A 943 45.71 -2.57 -11.17
C ASP A 943 47.03 -2.71 -10.44
N ILE A 944 47.80 -3.70 -10.88
CA ILE A 944 49.18 -3.86 -10.48
C ILE A 944 49.93 -2.68 -11.11
N ASP A 945 50.46 -1.80 -10.27
CA ASP A 945 51.37 -0.73 -10.69
C ASP A 945 52.61 -1.38 -11.33
N LEU A 946 52.61 -1.43 -12.67
CA LEU A 946 53.67 -2.05 -13.46
C LEU A 946 55.02 -1.36 -13.25
N ASP A 947 55.02 -0.11 -12.79
CA ASP A 947 56.24 0.66 -12.49
C ASP A 947 56.78 0.38 -11.08
N ARG A 948 55.97 -0.22 -10.19
CA ARG A 948 56.40 -0.71 -8.86
C ARG A 948 56.85 -2.17 -8.85
N VAL A 949 56.53 -2.95 -9.89
CA VAL A 949 57.02 -4.32 -10.02
C VAL A 949 58.45 -4.28 -10.55
N ARG A 950 59.45 -4.39 -9.65
CA ARG A 950 60.85 -4.57 -10.07
C ARG A 950 60.95 -5.86 -10.92
N PRO A 951 61.55 -5.81 -12.12
CA PRO A 951 61.80 -7.03 -12.88
C PRO A 951 62.70 -7.95 -12.05
N PRO A 952 62.45 -9.28 -12.06
CA PRO A 952 63.33 -10.22 -11.38
C PRO A 952 64.76 -10.08 -11.94
N ALA A 953 65.74 -10.05 -11.04
CA ALA A 953 67.14 -9.96 -11.42
C ALA A 953 67.48 -11.08 -12.41
N PRO A 954 68.24 -10.80 -13.49
CA PRO A 954 68.61 -11.83 -14.45
C PRO A 954 69.39 -12.93 -13.73
N LEU A 955 68.96 -14.17 -13.94
CA LEU A 955 69.62 -15.38 -13.46
C LEU A 955 71.06 -15.38 -13.98
N THR A 956 72.01 -15.13 -13.08
CA THR A 956 73.43 -15.24 -13.39
C THR A 956 73.81 -16.71 -13.26
N GLU A 957 74.41 -17.26 -14.31
CA GLU A 957 75.02 -18.59 -14.32
C GLU A 957 76.07 -18.73 -13.21
N PRO A 958 76.31 -19.95 -12.70
CA PRO A 958 77.24 -20.17 -11.59
C PRO A 958 78.68 -20.04 -12.07
N ASP A 959 79.44 -19.12 -11.48
CA ASP A 959 80.86 -18.94 -11.76
C ASP A 959 81.71 -19.97 -10.98
N PRO A 960 82.57 -20.78 -11.63
CA PRO A 960 83.54 -21.62 -10.97
C PRO A 960 84.90 -20.90 -10.86
N ALA A 961 85.36 -20.74 -9.63
CA ALA A 961 86.76 -20.62 -9.21
C ALA A 961 87.55 -19.32 -9.55
N GLY A 962 88.03 -18.68 -8.48
CA GLY A 962 89.48 -18.62 -8.24
C GLY A 962 90.23 -17.29 -8.46
N MET A 963 90.74 -16.77 -7.33
CA MET A 963 92.04 -16.11 -7.15
C MET A 963 92.35 -14.71 -7.76
N VAL A 964 92.56 -13.78 -6.81
CA VAL A 964 93.74 -12.87 -6.63
C VAL A 964 93.67 -11.45 -7.24
N PRO A 965 94.24 -10.43 -6.54
CA PRO A 965 93.74 -9.04 -6.53
C PRO A 965 94.75 -8.00 -7.09
N ALA A 966 94.53 -6.71 -6.73
CA ALA A 966 95.35 -5.48 -6.95
C ALA A 966 95.01 -4.74 -8.27
N THR A 967 94.90 -3.41 -8.39
CA THR A 967 95.42 -2.24 -7.64
C THR A 967 94.88 -0.95 -8.30
N THR A 968 94.83 0.18 -7.56
CA THR A 968 94.97 1.62 -8.00
C THR A 968 93.99 2.18 -9.05
N ASP A 969 93.60 3.46 -9.09
CA ASP A 969 93.87 4.70 -8.35
C ASP A 969 92.84 5.75 -8.85
N LEU A 970 92.63 6.81 -8.04
CA LEU A 970 92.35 8.23 -8.40
C LEU A 970 91.15 8.56 -9.33
N GLY A 971 90.29 9.54 -9.06
CA GLY A 971 90.27 10.58 -8.03
C GLY A 971 89.27 11.69 -8.43
N GLY A 972 88.88 12.50 -7.43
CA GLY A 972 88.38 13.89 -7.47
C GLY A 972 87.09 14.23 -8.25
N ASP A 973 86.36 15.31 -7.99
CA ASP A 973 86.25 16.26 -6.87
C ASP A 973 85.13 17.28 -7.26
N GLY A 974 84.54 17.98 -6.28
CA GLY A 974 83.80 19.27 -6.46
C GLY A 974 82.31 19.16 -6.85
N ILE A 975 81.29 19.43 -6.01
CA ILE A 975 80.86 20.62 -5.22
C ILE A 975 80.26 21.78 -6.03
N HIS A 976 79.12 22.27 -5.50
CA HIS A 976 78.35 23.52 -5.72
C HIS A 976 77.20 23.41 -6.73
N ALA A 977 75.99 23.95 -6.55
CA ALA A 977 75.23 24.71 -5.54
C ALA A 977 74.37 25.72 -6.34
N ASP A 978 73.10 25.76 -5.95
CA ASP A 978 72.25 26.95 -5.85
C ASP A 978 71.45 27.53 -7.04
N THR A 979 70.21 27.86 -6.65
CA THR A 979 69.35 29.01 -7.03
C THR A 979 68.56 29.10 -8.33
N ASP A 980 67.34 29.61 -8.11
CA ASP A 980 66.44 30.42 -8.97
C ASP A 980 65.57 29.70 -10.01
N ALA A 981 64.35 30.11 -10.33
CA ALA A 981 63.34 31.03 -9.78
C ALA A 981 62.10 30.92 -10.72
N GLU A 982 61.02 31.62 -10.37
CA GLU A 982 59.87 32.02 -11.22
C GLU A 982 58.71 31.03 -11.46
N VAL A 983 57.43 31.40 -11.62
CA VAL A 983 56.52 32.50 -11.19
C VAL A 983 55.19 32.19 -11.92
N PHE A 984 54.06 32.32 -11.21
CA PHE A 984 52.65 32.54 -11.63
C PHE A 984 52.17 32.27 -13.08
N LEU A 985 50.96 31.67 -13.21
CA LEU A 985 49.75 32.43 -13.59
C LEU A 985 48.44 31.65 -13.42
N ASP A 986 47.48 32.36 -12.86
CA ASP A 986 46.09 32.02 -12.60
C ASP A 986 45.24 32.30 -13.86
N GLY A 987 44.14 31.57 -14.07
CA GLY A 987 43.28 31.74 -15.26
C GLY A 987 41.91 31.08 -15.12
N ARG A 988 40.93 31.86 -14.64
CA ARG A 988 39.50 31.50 -14.51
C ARG A 988 38.73 31.56 -15.83
N ALA A 989 37.60 30.83 -15.79
CA ALA A 989 36.26 31.12 -16.33
C ALA A 989 35.85 30.51 -17.70
N ALA A 990 34.99 29.49 -17.62
CA ALA A 990 33.57 29.58 -17.97
C ALA A 990 32.79 28.50 -17.21
#